data_AF-A0AAE2V0W9-F1
#
_entry.id   AF-A0AAE2V0W9-F1
#
_cell.length_a   1.000
_cell.length_b   1.000
_cell.length_c   1.000
_cell.angle_alpha   90.00
_cell.angle_beta   90.00
_cell.angle_gamma   90.00
#
_symmetry.space_group_name_H-M   'P 1'
#
loop_
_entity.id
_entity.type
_entity.pdbx_description
1 polymer ?
#
loop_
_entity_poly.entity_id
_entity_poly.type
_entity_poly.pdbx_seq_one_letter_code
_entity_poly.pdbx_strand_id
1 'polypeptide(L)'
;MNIRRKFIVFSILWGIIPAIISTSICISNFNSRNLELTKQNVETFSKDQSIHLKAFFDENISNLNNDTNIPVVKELLTALNNKEDIEAKSHDIQVLNEILAGRKQGEFFLSREILVGKEGLIIACGDSDFINKKVMISNNEVEKLKQNEVVITNIIEREDFNNGAKSAIIASPIFLEGKYQGFIANIINMNYFEELVNDVSFFDTGRILIMDQNGVVAAGTSNNIKENIKKINVSNNLYEQWEKIDFDSTPNGIIEYKINNTEKIGYYSRISNTGWIVLSAIELSEFKTPTERTIKNTVAFFIIISLLITVSYLFIVNYFSKPIYKLLDVIRKIKQGNMDDRFIYNKEDEFGEIATAFNGLMDTIEKNKKHIEEKNRRLQSLTSNIPGGVYTCKIENGEYILDFVSSGCLSILGYKEAEYTENQRRKKLIELICEADRERVMREIREQISKYGKYTVEYRVKRSDGVNVWLLDNGQIVENSYGKLFSYSVVINITESKITQEELRMSEERYRIIMSQTEDAIFEWNIPKDIVYFSGNWENKFSYKSVVENVSEIIYKTDYIYNDDIKNFGKLLNDIIYGDTYKEAEIRIKKNTNEYIWCKIRITAMFDENGDIFKAIGIIIDIDEEKRENEKLLFKAQRDSLTSLYNKGTVQNMIEEYVKNAKDDDSGALFVVDLDNFKAVNDNLGHLAGDFVLTDISLMFSEIFKEDSIVGRIGGDEFVIFLKNITSEESLIEKAKALMNGFRSNNTDEVLSQKVSGSIGIAKYPEHGNSFKELFINADKAVYLAKSKGKNNYCIFEEN
;
A
#
# COMPACT_ATOMS: atom_id res chain seq x y z
N MET A 1 -6.72 42.63 32.34
CA MET A 1 -7.87 42.03 31.62
C MET A 1 -7.68 41.95 30.10
N ASN A 2 -7.03 42.93 29.44
CA ASN A 2 -6.88 42.97 27.98
C ASN A 2 -5.99 41.87 27.36
N ILE A 3 -4.87 41.48 28.00
CA ILE A 3 -3.95 40.48 27.45
C ILE A 3 -4.60 39.08 27.41
N ARG A 4 -5.41 38.73 28.42
CA ARG A 4 -6.08 37.43 28.53
C ARG A 4 -7.11 37.18 27.44
N ARG A 5 -8.02 38.14 27.18
CA ARG A 5 -8.97 38.03 26.06
C ARG A 5 -8.23 38.03 24.72
N LYS A 6 -7.21 38.86 24.57
CA LYS A 6 -6.41 38.92 23.35
C LYS A 6 -5.69 37.60 23.07
N PHE A 7 -5.09 36.95 24.06
CA PHE A 7 -4.38 35.69 23.87
C PHE A 7 -5.29 34.57 23.36
N ILE A 8 -6.49 34.40 23.93
CA ILE A 8 -7.44 33.36 23.50
C ILE A 8 -8.05 33.67 22.15
N VAL A 9 -8.46 34.93 21.94
CA VAL A 9 -8.94 35.38 20.63
C VAL A 9 -7.86 35.17 19.58
N PHE A 10 -6.58 35.40 19.92
CA PHE A 10 -5.46 35.13 19.04
C PHE A 10 -5.26 33.62 18.80
N SER A 11 -5.31 32.78 19.82
CA SER A 11 -5.20 31.31 19.67
C SER A 11 -6.35 30.71 18.84
N ILE A 12 -7.57 31.22 18.98
CA ILE A 12 -8.72 30.78 18.19
C ILE A 12 -8.59 31.27 16.74
N LEU A 13 -8.26 32.57 16.54
CA LEU A 13 -8.14 33.18 15.21
C LEU A 13 -6.96 32.62 14.39
N TRP A 14 -5.85 32.26 15.05
CA TRP A 14 -4.62 31.85 14.37
C TRP A 14 -4.34 30.34 14.45
N GLY A 15 -5.00 29.61 15.35
CA GLY A 15 -4.84 28.16 15.47
C GLY A 15 -6.01 27.37 14.89
N ILE A 16 -7.21 27.56 15.46
CA ILE A 16 -8.37 26.72 15.17
C ILE A 16 -9.02 27.10 13.84
N ILE A 17 -9.26 28.40 13.62
CA ILE A 17 -9.97 28.87 12.42
C ILE A 17 -9.20 28.52 11.12
N PRO A 18 -7.88 28.76 11.01
CA PRO A 18 -7.13 28.38 9.82
C PRO A 18 -7.07 26.87 9.61
N ALA A 19 -6.97 26.08 10.68
CA ALA A 19 -7.00 24.63 10.59
C ALA A 19 -8.36 24.14 10.07
N ILE A 20 -9.48 24.64 10.59
CA ILE A 20 -10.82 24.29 10.11
C ILE A 20 -10.96 24.69 8.65
N ILE A 21 -10.62 25.93 8.28
CA ILE A 21 -10.71 26.40 6.89
C ILE A 21 -9.86 25.53 5.96
N SER A 22 -8.60 25.25 6.33
CA SER A 22 -7.70 24.40 5.54
C SER A 22 -8.23 22.96 5.41
N THR A 23 -8.76 22.38 6.48
CA THR A 23 -9.28 21.02 6.46
C THR A 23 -10.57 20.95 5.64
N SER A 24 -11.45 21.94 5.75
CA SER A 24 -12.67 22.05 4.93
C SER A 24 -12.35 22.24 3.45
N ILE A 25 -11.37 23.08 3.11
CA ILE A 25 -10.89 23.23 1.72
C ILE A 25 -10.31 21.89 1.22
N CYS A 26 -9.48 21.22 2.03
CA CYS A 26 -8.90 19.93 1.67
C CYS A 26 -9.98 18.86 1.42
N ILE A 27 -10.96 18.72 2.32
CA ILE A 27 -12.08 17.78 2.17
C ILE A 27 -12.91 18.14 0.92
N SER A 28 -13.21 19.43 0.70
CA SER A 28 -13.96 19.86 -0.48
C SER A 28 -13.22 19.55 -1.78
N ASN A 29 -11.91 19.81 -1.82
CA ASN A 29 -11.07 19.53 -2.98
C ASN A 29 -10.94 18.03 -3.22
N PHE A 30 -10.73 17.25 -2.15
CA PHE A 30 -10.65 15.78 -2.21
C PHE A 30 -11.96 15.18 -2.73
N ASN A 31 -13.11 15.65 -2.23
CA ASN A 31 -14.42 15.18 -2.68
C ASN A 31 -14.67 15.52 -4.16
N SER A 32 -14.35 16.75 -4.55
CA SER A 32 -14.52 17.20 -5.94
C SER A 32 -13.64 16.38 -6.88
N ARG A 33 -12.38 16.16 -6.48
CA ARG A 33 -11.40 15.39 -7.26
C ARG A 33 -11.77 13.91 -7.36
N ASN A 34 -12.22 13.30 -6.27
CA ASN A 34 -12.68 11.91 -6.29
C ASN A 34 -13.90 11.74 -7.18
N LEU A 35 -14.88 12.64 -7.10
CA LEU A 35 -16.05 12.58 -7.98
C LEU A 35 -15.66 12.71 -9.46
N GLU A 36 -14.69 13.58 -9.77
CA GLU A 36 -14.16 13.75 -11.13
C GLU A 36 -13.42 12.48 -11.61
N LEU A 37 -12.55 11.89 -10.80
CA LEU A 37 -11.87 10.63 -11.12
C LEU A 37 -12.86 9.48 -11.29
N THR A 38 -13.90 9.42 -10.46
CA THR A 38 -14.98 8.44 -10.61
C THR A 38 -15.71 8.62 -11.93
N LYS A 39 -16.06 9.86 -12.31
CA LYS A 39 -16.66 10.16 -13.63
C LYS A 39 -15.76 9.67 -14.77
N GLN A 40 -14.45 9.94 -14.70
CA GLN A 40 -13.47 9.48 -15.69
C GLN A 40 -13.34 7.96 -15.75
N ASN A 41 -13.38 7.27 -14.61
CA ASN A 41 -13.31 5.81 -14.57
C ASN A 41 -14.55 5.16 -15.18
N VAL A 42 -15.76 5.64 -14.84
CA VAL A 42 -17.01 5.15 -15.45
C VAL A 42 -17.04 5.43 -16.95
N GLU A 43 -16.58 6.62 -17.36
CA GLU A 43 -16.44 6.98 -18.78
C GLU A 43 -15.48 6.04 -19.51
N THR A 44 -14.28 5.83 -18.97
CA THR A 44 -13.25 4.97 -19.58
C THR A 44 -13.79 3.55 -19.74
N PHE A 45 -14.41 3.04 -18.68
CA PHE A 45 -15.00 1.71 -18.68
C PHE A 45 -16.14 1.57 -19.69
N SER A 46 -17.07 2.54 -19.76
CA SER A 46 -18.18 2.51 -20.71
C SER A 46 -17.71 2.61 -22.16
N LYS A 47 -16.68 3.44 -22.42
CA LYS A 47 -16.03 3.54 -23.74
C LYS A 47 -15.37 2.22 -24.14
N ASP A 48 -14.66 1.58 -23.22
CA ASP A 48 -14.02 0.28 -23.45
C ASP A 48 -15.04 -0.78 -23.88
N GLN A 49 -16.14 -0.91 -23.12
CA GLN A 49 -17.24 -1.83 -23.46
C GLN A 49 -17.91 -1.49 -24.79
N SER A 50 -18.10 -0.19 -25.08
CA SER A 50 -18.62 0.29 -26.36
C SER A 50 -17.69 -0.06 -27.52
N ILE A 51 -16.37 -0.05 -27.33
CA ILE A 51 -15.39 -0.41 -28.37
C ILE A 51 -15.44 -1.91 -28.63
N HIS A 52 -15.50 -2.76 -27.58
CA HIS A 52 -15.63 -4.20 -27.74
C HIS A 52 -16.90 -4.60 -28.47
N LEU A 53 -18.05 -4.01 -28.11
CA LEU A 53 -19.31 -4.27 -28.82
C LEU A 53 -19.28 -3.74 -30.26
N LYS A 54 -18.64 -2.58 -30.49
CA LYS A 54 -18.44 -2.09 -31.87
C LYS A 54 -17.64 -3.09 -32.70
N ALA A 55 -16.55 -3.63 -32.16
CA ALA A 55 -15.75 -4.63 -32.83
C ALA A 55 -16.57 -5.89 -33.17
N PHE A 56 -17.40 -6.36 -32.24
CA PHE A 56 -18.32 -7.48 -32.49
C PHE A 56 -19.26 -7.21 -33.67
N PHE A 57 -19.90 -6.03 -33.72
CA PHE A 57 -20.79 -5.68 -34.81
C PHE A 57 -20.02 -5.53 -36.13
N ASP A 58 -18.88 -4.85 -36.14
CA ASP A 58 -18.06 -4.66 -37.33
C ASP A 58 -17.56 -6.00 -37.91
N GLU A 59 -17.16 -6.94 -37.05
CA GLU A 59 -16.74 -8.29 -37.44
C GLU A 59 -17.90 -9.08 -38.06
N ASN A 60 -19.07 -9.06 -37.42
CA ASN A 60 -20.28 -9.69 -37.97
C ASN A 60 -20.65 -9.13 -39.34
N ILE A 61 -20.58 -7.81 -39.50
CA ILE A 61 -20.85 -7.14 -40.77
C ILE A 61 -19.83 -7.55 -41.83
N SER A 62 -18.55 -7.61 -41.46
CA SER A 62 -17.47 -8.06 -42.35
C SER A 62 -17.69 -9.50 -42.82
N ASN A 63 -18.07 -10.40 -41.91
CA ASN A 63 -18.37 -11.79 -42.23
C ASN A 63 -19.55 -11.90 -43.20
N LEU A 64 -20.68 -11.24 -42.90
CA LEU A 64 -21.84 -11.21 -43.80
C LEU A 64 -21.50 -10.64 -45.18
N ASN A 65 -20.68 -9.58 -45.25
CA ASN A 65 -20.21 -9.01 -46.52
C ASN A 65 -19.38 -10.01 -47.32
N ASN A 66 -18.54 -10.83 -46.69
CA ASN A 66 -17.83 -11.92 -47.36
C ASN A 66 -18.82 -12.97 -47.90
N ASP A 67 -19.89 -13.23 -47.15
CA ASP A 67 -20.89 -14.24 -47.51
C ASP A 67 -21.77 -13.83 -48.67
N THR A 68 -22.02 -12.52 -48.82
CA THR A 68 -22.67 -11.98 -50.03
C THR A 68 -21.89 -12.33 -51.31
N ASN A 69 -20.59 -12.63 -51.21
CA ASN A 69 -19.73 -12.95 -52.36
C ASN A 69 -19.63 -14.45 -52.66
N ILE A 70 -20.28 -15.33 -51.89
CA ILE A 70 -20.34 -16.76 -52.21
C ILE A 70 -21.08 -16.95 -53.55
N PRO A 71 -20.48 -17.62 -54.56
CA PRO A 71 -21.08 -17.77 -55.88
C PRO A 71 -22.49 -18.38 -55.86
N VAL A 72 -22.68 -19.42 -55.05
CA VAL A 72 -23.97 -20.11 -54.87
C VAL A 72 -25.07 -19.16 -54.37
N VAL A 73 -24.74 -18.20 -53.50
CA VAL A 73 -25.70 -17.21 -52.96
C VAL A 73 -26.20 -16.29 -54.09
N LYS A 74 -25.30 -15.79 -54.94
CA LYS A 74 -25.65 -14.91 -56.06
C LYS A 74 -26.45 -15.65 -57.14
N GLU A 75 -26.07 -16.88 -57.46
CA GLU A 75 -26.77 -17.70 -58.45
C GLU A 75 -28.20 -18.05 -58.00
N LEU A 76 -28.39 -18.46 -56.74
CA LEU A 76 -29.70 -18.77 -56.17
C LEU A 76 -30.63 -17.56 -56.18
N LEU A 77 -30.16 -16.39 -55.72
CA LEU A 77 -30.97 -15.17 -55.72
C LEU A 77 -31.37 -14.75 -57.14
N THR A 78 -30.49 -14.92 -58.12
CA THR A 78 -30.77 -14.58 -59.52
C THR A 78 -31.85 -15.48 -60.11
N ALA A 79 -31.71 -16.80 -59.96
CA ALA A 79 -32.68 -17.78 -60.46
C ALA A 79 -34.08 -17.56 -59.84
N LEU A 80 -34.13 -17.37 -58.51
CA LEU A 80 -35.38 -17.16 -57.78
C LEU A 80 -36.04 -15.83 -58.14
N ASN A 81 -35.28 -14.75 -58.26
CA ASN A 81 -35.83 -13.44 -58.60
C ASN A 81 -36.33 -13.36 -60.05
N ASN A 82 -35.81 -14.21 -60.95
CA ASN A 82 -36.25 -14.36 -62.34
C ASN A 82 -37.43 -15.34 -62.50
N LYS A 83 -37.93 -15.93 -61.41
CA LYS A 83 -39.01 -16.95 -61.41
C LYS A 83 -38.65 -18.22 -62.20
N GLU A 84 -37.37 -18.60 -62.18
CA GLU A 84 -36.94 -19.91 -62.68
C GLU A 84 -37.45 -21.03 -61.76
N ASP A 85 -37.51 -22.26 -62.27
CA ASP A 85 -38.10 -23.40 -61.56
C ASP A 85 -37.30 -23.74 -60.29
N ILE A 86 -37.95 -23.61 -59.13
CA ILE A 86 -37.35 -23.79 -57.80
C ILE A 86 -36.92 -25.26 -57.61
N GLU A 87 -37.62 -26.21 -58.22
CA GLU A 87 -37.27 -27.64 -58.15
C GLU A 87 -35.91 -27.92 -58.79
N ALA A 88 -35.55 -27.18 -59.84
CA ALA A 88 -34.28 -27.31 -60.55
C ALA A 88 -33.07 -26.80 -59.74
N LYS A 89 -33.31 -26.05 -58.64
CA LYS A 89 -32.28 -25.49 -57.76
C LYS A 89 -32.26 -26.10 -56.35
N SER A 90 -32.99 -27.19 -56.16
CA SER A 90 -33.09 -27.92 -54.88
C SER A 90 -31.73 -28.35 -54.29
N HIS A 91 -30.78 -28.78 -55.14
CA HIS A 91 -29.44 -29.16 -54.71
C HIS A 91 -28.62 -27.97 -54.18
N ASP A 92 -28.63 -26.85 -54.89
CA ASP A 92 -27.90 -25.63 -54.52
C ASP A 92 -28.44 -25.05 -53.19
N ILE A 93 -29.77 -25.09 -52.99
CA ILE A 93 -30.42 -24.68 -51.72
C ILE A 93 -30.01 -25.61 -50.58
N GLN A 94 -29.95 -26.92 -50.82
CA GLN A 94 -29.54 -27.89 -49.80
C GLN A 94 -28.09 -27.68 -49.37
N VAL A 95 -27.17 -27.49 -50.32
CA VAL A 95 -25.75 -27.20 -50.03
C VAL A 95 -25.62 -25.91 -49.22
N LEU A 96 -26.37 -24.86 -49.59
CA LEU A 96 -26.34 -23.61 -48.84
C LEU A 96 -26.91 -23.78 -47.42
N ASN A 97 -28.01 -24.51 -47.25
CA ASN A 97 -28.57 -24.79 -45.91
C ASN A 97 -27.57 -25.52 -45.01
N GLU A 98 -26.80 -26.49 -45.55
CA GLU A 98 -25.75 -27.19 -44.80
C GLU A 98 -24.60 -26.26 -44.40
N ILE A 99 -24.17 -25.36 -45.30
CA ILE A 99 -23.14 -24.35 -45.00
C ILE A 99 -23.60 -23.42 -43.86
N LEU A 100 -24.83 -22.92 -43.95
CA LEU A 100 -25.42 -22.03 -42.94
C LEU A 100 -25.64 -22.76 -41.60
N ALA A 101 -26.03 -24.03 -41.63
CA ALA A 101 -26.18 -24.85 -40.42
C ALA A 101 -24.84 -25.14 -39.72
N GLY A 102 -23.78 -25.40 -40.49
CA GLY A 102 -22.44 -25.66 -39.95
C GLY A 102 -21.85 -24.45 -39.20
N ARG A 103 -22.15 -23.23 -39.65
CA ARG A 103 -21.67 -21.99 -39.02
C ARG A 103 -22.26 -21.73 -37.65
N LYS A 104 -23.55 -22.06 -37.46
CA LYS A 104 -24.20 -22.01 -36.15
C LYS A 104 -23.47 -22.87 -35.10
N GLN A 105 -22.91 -24.01 -35.49
CA GLN A 105 -22.18 -24.88 -34.55
C GLN A 105 -20.85 -24.27 -34.08
N GLY A 106 -20.31 -23.28 -34.80
CA GLY A 106 -19.05 -22.60 -34.46
C GLY A 106 -19.21 -21.36 -33.59
N GLU A 107 -20.35 -20.66 -33.67
CA GLU A 107 -20.57 -19.33 -33.09
C GLU A 107 -21.74 -19.31 -32.08
N PHE A 108 -21.42 -19.24 -30.79
CA PHE A 108 -22.41 -19.29 -29.70
C PHE A 108 -23.41 -18.12 -29.67
N PHE A 109 -23.03 -16.96 -30.23
CA PHE A 109 -23.90 -15.80 -30.32
C PHE A 109 -24.93 -15.92 -31.46
N LEU A 110 -24.70 -16.81 -32.43
CA LEU A 110 -25.50 -16.91 -33.64
C LEU A 110 -26.67 -17.89 -33.42
N SER A 111 -27.89 -17.36 -33.42
CA SER A 111 -29.08 -18.23 -33.42
C SER A 111 -29.25 -18.93 -34.75
N ARG A 112 -29.15 -18.15 -35.84
CA ARG A 112 -29.36 -18.58 -37.24
C ARG A 112 -28.70 -17.58 -38.19
N GLU A 113 -28.20 -18.08 -39.31
CA GLU A 113 -27.89 -17.29 -40.51
C GLU A 113 -28.95 -17.59 -41.58
N ILE A 114 -29.44 -16.56 -42.25
CA ILE A 114 -30.54 -16.65 -43.23
C ILE A 114 -30.21 -15.90 -44.52
N LEU A 115 -30.57 -16.50 -45.65
CA LEU A 115 -30.62 -15.82 -46.95
C LEU A 115 -32.05 -15.42 -47.26
N VAL A 116 -32.25 -14.17 -47.64
CA VAL A 116 -33.58 -13.56 -47.83
C VAL A 116 -33.69 -12.96 -49.21
N GLY A 117 -34.77 -13.29 -49.91
CA GLY A 117 -35.04 -12.75 -51.25
C GLY A 117 -35.52 -11.31 -51.25
N LYS A 118 -35.62 -10.70 -52.43
CA LYS A 118 -36.13 -9.32 -52.63
C LYS A 118 -37.54 -9.09 -52.05
N GLU A 119 -38.33 -10.15 -51.95
CA GLU A 119 -39.71 -10.13 -51.44
C GLU A 119 -39.78 -10.26 -49.90
N GLY A 120 -38.64 -10.43 -49.24
CA GLY A 120 -38.54 -10.55 -47.77
C GLY A 120 -38.82 -11.96 -47.22
N LEU A 121 -38.84 -12.97 -48.09
CA LEU A 121 -39.01 -14.38 -47.75
C LEU A 121 -37.65 -15.05 -47.56
N ILE A 122 -37.55 -15.92 -46.54
CA ILE A 122 -36.36 -16.73 -46.28
C ILE A 122 -36.24 -17.81 -47.36
N ILE A 123 -35.13 -17.79 -48.08
CA ILE A 123 -34.80 -18.70 -49.18
C ILE A 123 -33.97 -19.88 -48.67
N ALA A 124 -32.98 -19.60 -47.83
CA ALA A 124 -32.10 -20.61 -47.26
C ALA A 124 -31.86 -20.31 -45.78
N CYS A 125 -31.83 -21.36 -44.97
CA CYS A 125 -31.60 -21.32 -43.53
C CYS A 125 -31.15 -22.72 -43.08
N GLY A 126 -30.28 -22.78 -42.07
CA GLY A 126 -29.91 -24.05 -41.43
C GLY A 126 -31.06 -24.77 -40.70
N ASP A 127 -32.24 -24.13 -40.57
CA ASP A 127 -33.46 -24.72 -40.01
C ASP A 127 -34.58 -24.68 -41.06
N SER A 128 -35.03 -25.86 -41.50
CA SER A 128 -36.04 -26.02 -42.55
C SER A 128 -37.40 -25.43 -42.19
N ASP A 129 -37.73 -25.30 -40.90
CA ASP A 129 -39.04 -24.83 -40.45
C ASP A 129 -39.27 -23.33 -40.71
N PHE A 130 -38.22 -22.61 -41.14
CA PHE A 130 -38.26 -21.16 -41.37
C PHE A 130 -38.18 -20.77 -42.84
N ILE A 131 -37.96 -21.73 -43.75
CA ILE A 131 -37.97 -21.48 -45.19
C ILE A 131 -39.37 -21.00 -45.60
N ASN A 132 -39.44 -20.05 -46.53
CA ASN A 132 -40.66 -19.37 -46.99
C ASN A 132 -41.43 -18.56 -45.93
N LYS A 133 -40.85 -18.32 -44.74
CA LYS A 133 -41.40 -17.36 -43.78
C LYS A 133 -40.88 -15.95 -44.09
N LYS A 134 -41.66 -14.94 -43.71
CA LYS A 134 -41.27 -13.53 -43.83
C LYS A 134 -40.35 -13.12 -42.69
N VAL A 135 -39.27 -12.43 -42.99
CA VAL A 135 -38.32 -11.93 -41.98
C VAL A 135 -38.89 -10.73 -41.22
N MET A 136 -38.64 -10.68 -39.91
CA MET A 136 -39.09 -9.60 -39.02
C MET A 136 -38.16 -8.38 -39.09
N ILE A 137 -38.19 -7.66 -40.22
CA ILE A 137 -37.51 -6.38 -40.42
C ILE A 137 -38.56 -5.31 -40.80
N SER A 138 -38.42 -4.10 -40.27
CA SER A 138 -39.34 -2.99 -40.54
C SER A 138 -39.20 -2.47 -41.97
N ASN A 139 -40.26 -1.84 -42.50
CA ASN A 139 -40.21 -1.26 -43.85
C ASN A 139 -39.07 -0.23 -44.00
N ASN A 140 -38.78 0.55 -42.96
CA ASN A 140 -37.70 1.53 -42.97
C ASN A 140 -36.32 0.87 -43.09
N GLU A 141 -36.10 -0.23 -42.37
CA GLU A 141 -34.87 -1.02 -42.46
C GLU A 141 -34.72 -1.70 -43.83
N VAL A 142 -35.80 -2.19 -44.43
CA VAL A 142 -35.76 -2.72 -45.81
C VAL A 142 -35.38 -1.63 -46.83
N GLU A 143 -35.85 -0.39 -46.66
CA GLU A 143 -35.43 0.72 -47.54
C GLU A 143 -33.95 1.06 -47.39
N LYS A 144 -33.38 0.96 -46.18
CA LYS A 144 -31.93 1.09 -45.96
C LYS A 144 -31.14 0.02 -46.70
N LEU A 145 -31.57 -1.24 -46.62
CA LEU A 145 -30.94 -2.35 -47.37
C LEU A 145 -30.97 -2.10 -48.89
N LYS A 146 -32.09 -1.58 -49.42
CA LYS A 146 -32.20 -1.20 -50.85
C LYS A 146 -31.30 -0.03 -51.24
N GLN A 147 -30.88 0.80 -50.29
CA GLN A 147 -29.93 1.90 -50.47
C GLN A 147 -28.47 1.44 -50.29
N ASN A 148 -28.23 0.14 -50.17
CA ASN A 148 -26.90 -0.45 -49.93
C ASN A 148 -26.32 -0.12 -48.56
N GLU A 149 -27.18 0.06 -47.56
CA GLU A 149 -26.78 0.18 -46.15
C GLU A 149 -26.96 -1.14 -45.41
N VAL A 150 -26.02 -1.43 -44.51
CA VAL A 150 -26.15 -2.53 -43.54
C VAL A 150 -27.16 -2.14 -42.47
N VAL A 151 -27.98 -3.09 -42.06
CA VAL A 151 -29.00 -2.88 -41.03
C VAL A 151 -28.67 -3.67 -39.78
N ILE A 152 -28.75 -3.01 -38.63
CA ILE A 152 -28.81 -3.65 -37.32
C ILE A 152 -30.14 -3.26 -36.71
N THR A 153 -30.97 -4.26 -36.37
CA THR A 153 -32.32 -4.00 -35.86
C THR A 153 -32.30 -3.64 -34.38
N ASN A 154 -33.44 -3.12 -33.92
CA ASN A 154 -33.79 -3.13 -32.51
C ASN A 154 -33.96 -4.57 -31.99
N ILE A 155 -34.06 -4.72 -30.67
CA ILE A 155 -34.25 -6.03 -30.04
C ILE A 155 -35.68 -6.50 -30.31
N ILE A 156 -35.79 -7.76 -30.76
CA ILE A 156 -37.03 -8.44 -31.11
C ILE A 156 -37.21 -9.59 -30.12
N GLU A 157 -38.36 -9.65 -29.47
CA GLU A 157 -38.73 -10.72 -28.53
C GLU A 157 -40.13 -11.24 -28.90
N ARG A 158 -40.17 -12.32 -29.69
CA ARG A 158 -41.43 -12.95 -30.12
C ARG A 158 -41.32 -14.45 -30.28
N GLU A 159 -42.38 -15.16 -29.89
CA GLU A 159 -42.50 -16.62 -30.01
C GLU A 159 -42.39 -17.10 -31.47
N ASP A 160 -42.98 -16.37 -32.40
CA ASP A 160 -43.04 -16.73 -33.83
C ASP A 160 -41.73 -16.50 -34.60
N PHE A 161 -40.74 -15.83 -33.99
CA PHE A 161 -39.47 -15.48 -34.63
C PHE A 161 -38.30 -16.30 -34.09
N ASN A 162 -38.14 -16.39 -32.77
CA ASN A 162 -37.06 -17.16 -32.15
C ASN A 162 -37.49 -17.79 -30.81
N ASN A 163 -38.67 -18.42 -30.78
CA ASN A 163 -39.23 -19.07 -29.58
C ASN A 163 -39.33 -18.14 -28.36
N GLY A 164 -39.49 -16.83 -28.57
CA GLY A 164 -39.59 -15.85 -27.50
C GLY A 164 -38.25 -15.38 -26.94
N ALA A 165 -37.13 -15.90 -27.42
CA ALA A 165 -35.82 -15.39 -27.03
C ALA A 165 -35.60 -13.98 -27.60
N LYS A 166 -34.94 -13.12 -26.82
CA LYS A 166 -34.50 -11.80 -27.30
C LYS A 166 -33.44 -11.97 -28.39
N SER A 167 -33.64 -11.31 -29.52
CA SER A 167 -32.74 -11.40 -30.66
C SER A 167 -32.66 -10.10 -31.43
N ALA A 168 -31.58 -9.92 -32.18
CA ALA A 168 -31.40 -8.79 -33.09
C ALA A 168 -30.88 -9.32 -34.42
N ILE A 169 -31.20 -8.62 -35.50
CA ILE A 169 -30.78 -9.01 -36.84
C ILE A 169 -29.68 -8.06 -37.31
N ILE A 170 -28.58 -8.62 -37.80
CA ILE A 170 -27.57 -7.90 -38.59
C ILE A 170 -27.75 -8.36 -40.02
N ALA A 171 -28.08 -7.45 -40.94
CA ALA A 171 -28.42 -7.74 -42.33
C ALA A 171 -27.52 -6.97 -43.29
N SER A 172 -26.90 -7.67 -44.23
CA SER A 172 -26.11 -7.09 -45.32
C SER A 172 -26.80 -7.28 -46.68
N PRO A 173 -27.00 -6.20 -47.46
CA PRO A 173 -27.72 -6.28 -48.71
C PRO A 173 -26.88 -6.89 -49.83
N ILE A 174 -27.55 -7.57 -50.77
CA ILE A 174 -26.92 -8.22 -51.91
C ILE A 174 -27.37 -7.54 -53.19
N PHE A 175 -26.41 -7.04 -53.97
CA PHE A 175 -26.63 -6.40 -55.25
C PHE A 175 -26.00 -7.19 -56.39
N LEU A 176 -26.69 -7.26 -57.52
CA LEU A 176 -26.17 -7.79 -58.78
C LEU A 176 -26.47 -6.79 -59.90
N GLU A 177 -25.44 -6.42 -60.67
CA GLU A 177 -25.55 -5.39 -61.72
C GLU A 177 -26.18 -4.07 -61.22
N GLY A 178 -25.89 -3.69 -59.97
CA GLY A 178 -26.45 -2.48 -59.35
C GLY A 178 -27.92 -2.58 -58.94
N LYS A 179 -28.57 -3.74 -59.06
CA LYS A 179 -29.94 -3.99 -58.61
C LYS A 179 -29.95 -4.79 -57.32
N TYR A 180 -30.79 -4.39 -56.37
CA TYR A 180 -31.03 -5.11 -55.12
C TYR A 180 -31.69 -6.47 -55.38
N GLN A 181 -31.08 -7.54 -54.89
CA GLN A 181 -31.53 -8.92 -55.09
C GLN A 181 -32.08 -9.56 -53.81
N GLY A 182 -31.75 -9.01 -52.64
CA GLY A 182 -32.05 -9.61 -51.35
C GLY A 182 -31.00 -9.23 -50.33
N PHE A 183 -30.92 -9.96 -49.23
CA PHE A 183 -29.90 -9.75 -48.19
C PHE A 183 -29.59 -11.07 -47.49
N ILE A 184 -28.40 -11.13 -46.89
CA ILE A 184 -28.04 -12.17 -45.94
C ILE A 184 -28.05 -11.58 -44.53
N ALA A 185 -28.48 -12.35 -43.54
CA ALA A 185 -28.66 -11.86 -42.19
C ALA A 185 -28.29 -12.86 -41.11
N ASN A 186 -27.64 -12.37 -40.06
CA ASN A 186 -27.40 -13.07 -38.81
C ASN A 186 -28.47 -12.71 -37.79
N ILE A 187 -29.13 -13.70 -37.21
CA ILE A 187 -30.00 -13.56 -36.04
C ILE A 187 -29.15 -13.83 -34.80
N ILE A 188 -28.85 -12.77 -34.06
CA ILE A 188 -27.99 -12.79 -32.86
C ILE A 188 -28.84 -13.11 -31.63
N ASN A 189 -28.42 -14.09 -30.83
CA ASN A 189 -29.02 -14.40 -29.53
C ASN A 189 -28.53 -13.39 -28.48
N MET A 190 -29.44 -12.71 -27.80
CA MET A 190 -29.06 -11.72 -26.78
C MET A 190 -28.50 -12.32 -25.49
N ASN A 191 -28.77 -13.61 -25.20
CA ASN A 191 -28.22 -14.29 -24.03
C ASN A 191 -26.68 -14.30 -24.03
N TYR A 192 -26.06 -14.26 -25.23
CA TYR A 192 -24.61 -14.12 -25.36
C TYR A 192 -24.08 -12.87 -24.65
N PHE A 193 -24.79 -11.74 -24.79
CA PHE A 193 -24.40 -10.50 -24.12
C PHE A 193 -24.70 -10.52 -22.62
N GLU A 194 -25.66 -11.35 -22.15
CA GLU A 194 -25.92 -11.52 -20.73
C GLU A 194 -24.73 -12.19 -20.02
N GLU A 195 -24.16 -13.23 -20.62
CA GLU A 195 -22.93 -13.88 -20.12
C GLU A 195 -21.76 -12.89 -20.11
N LEU A 196 -21.54 -12.18 -21.23
CA LEU A 196 -20.47 -11.18 -21.35
C LEU A 196 -20.56 -10.08 -20.29
N VAL A 197 -21.76 -9.61 -19.96
CA VAL A 197 -21.95 -8.51 -19.01
C VAL A 197 -21.87 -9.00 -17.56
N ASN A 198 -22.22 -10.25 -17.28
CA ASN A 198 -22.14 -10.82 -15.93
C ASN A 198 -20.70 -11.06 -15.45
N ASP A 199 -19.76 -11.30 -16.38
CA ASP A 199 -18.35 -11.53 -16.05
C ASP A 199 -17.56 -10.23 -15.80
N VAL A 200 -18.16 -9.08 -16.07
CA VAL A 200 -17.47 -7.78 -15.95
C VAL A 200 -17.89 -7.05 -14.68
N SER A 201 -16.95 -6.92 -13.75
CA SER A 201 -17.12 -6.13 -12.53
C SER A 201 -16.23 -4.87 -12.57
N PHE A 202 -16.82 -3.72 -12.23
CA PHE A 202 -16.10 -2.46 -12.03
C PHE A 202 -16.75 -1.73 -10.86
N PHE A 203 -15.99 -1.41 -9.80
CA PHE A 203 -16.55 -0.97 -8.51
C PHE A 203 -17.52 -2.00 -7.86
N ASP A 204 -17.85 -1.82 -6.59
CA ASP A 204 -18.72 -2.77 -5.89
C ASP A 204 -20.18 -2.68 -6.39
N THR A 205 -20.60 -1.46 -6.75
CA THR A 205 -21.97 -1.17 -7.20
C THR A 205 -22.11 -0.97 -8.71
N GLY A 206 -21.03 -1.16 -9.49
CA GLY A 206 -21.07 -0.94 -10.93
C GLY A 206 -22.00 -1.90 -11.65
N ARG A 207 -22.82 -1.33 -12.51
CA ARG A 207 -23.79 -2.03 -13.34
C ARG A 207 -23.61 -1.61 -14.78
N ILE A 208 -23.87 -2.54 -15.69
CA ILE A 208 -23.79 -2.33 -17.13
C ILE A 208 -25.14 -2.69 -17.72
N LEU A 209 -25.58 -1.92 -18.69
CA LEU A 209 -26.73 -2.18 -19.52
C LEU A 209 -26.34 -2.03 -20.98
N ILE A 210 -26.66 -3.03 -21.79
CA ILE A 210 -26.61 -2.95 -23.24
C ILE A 210 -28.06 -2.87 -23.71
N MET A 211 -28.37 -1.88 -24.54
CA MET A 211 -29.73 -1.63 -24.99
C MET A 211 -29.79 -1.11 -26.41
N ASP A 212 -30.94 -1.31 -27.05
CA ASP A 212 -31.24 -0.68 -28.33
C ASP A 212 -31.61 0.79 -28.18
N GLN A 213 -31.83 1.48 -29.31
CA GLN A 213 -32.18 2.90 -29.33
C GLN A 213 -33.51 3.25 -28.65
N ASN A 214 -34.40 2.26 -28.45
CA ASN A 214 -35.69 2.43 -27.78
C ASN A 214 -35.60 2.16 -26.27
N GLY A 215 -34.42 1.77 -25.78
CA GLY A 215 -34.16 1.44 -24.39
C GLY A 215 -34.64 0.05 -23.97
N VAL A 216 -34.84 -0.87 -24.93
CA VAL A 216 -35.02 -2.30 -24.63
C VAL A 216 -33.67 -2.86 -24.23
N VAL A 217 -33.61 -3.59 -23.11
CA VAL A 217 -32.37 -4.14 -22.56
C VAL A 217 -32.06 -5.47 -23.26
N ALA A 218 -30.93 -5.52 -23.96
CA ALA A 218 -30.36 -6.75 -24.51
C ALA A 218 -29.74 -7.58 -23.39
N ALA A 219 -28.91 -6.95 -22.56
CA ALA A 219 -28.21 -7.58 -21.46
C ALA A 219 -27.90 -6.57 -20.35
N GLY A 220 -27.79 -7.04 -19.12
CA GLY A 220 -27.42 -6.16 -18.02
C GLY A 220 -27.31 -6.81 -16.66
N THR A 221 -26.44 -6.28 -15.81
CA THR A 221 -26.26 -6.74 -14.42
C THR A 221 -27.24 -6.11 -13.43
N SER A 222 -28.12 -5.21 -13.89
CA SER A 222 -29.07 -4.50 -13.04
C SER A 222 -30.35 -5.30 -12.80
N ASN A 223 -30.58 -5.72 -11.55
CA ASN A 223 -31.82 -6.41 -11.15
C ASN A 223 -33.10 -5.57 -11.35
N ASN A 224 -32.98 -4.24 -11.33
CA ASN A 224 -34.12 -3.32 -11.42
C ASN A 224 -34.50 -2.96 -12.86
N ILE A 225 -33.64 -3.26 -13.85
CA ILE A 225 -33.82 -2.88 -15.25
C ILE A 225 -33.53 -4.11 -16.12
N LYS A 226 -34.53 -4.98 -16.26
CA LYS A 226 -34.39 -6.27 -16.96
C LYS A 226 -34.92 -6.27 -18.39
N GLU A 227 -36.01 -5.57 -18.64
CA GLU A 227 -36.71 -5.61 -19.94
C GLU A 227 -36.53 -4.33 -20.73
N ASN A 228 -36.88 -3.19 -20.13
CA ASN A 228 -36.84 -1.90 -20.80
C ASN A 228 -36.73 -0.78 -19.77
N ILE A 229 -35.96 0.27 -20.07
CA ILE A 229 -35.80 1.44 -19.21
C ILE A 229 -37.12 2.21 -18.97
N LYS A 230 -38.12 2.04 -19.84
CA LYS A 230 -39.48 2.58 -19.70
C LYS A 230 -40.32 1.81 -18.68
N LYS A 231 -39.98 0.54 -18.41
CA LYS A 231 -40.76 -0.40 -17.59
C LYS A 231 -40.04 -0.73 -16.28
N ILE A 232 -39.63 0.31 -15.54
CA ILE A 232 -38.98 0.13 -14.23
C ILE A 232 -40.05 0.13 -13.15
N ASN A 233 -40.23 -1.00 -12.44
CA ASN A 233 -41.29 -1.23 -11.45
C ASN A 233 -41.11 -0.47 -10.11
N VAL A 234 -40.06 0.33 -9.99
CA VAL A 234 -39.71 1.09 -8.78
C VAL A 234 -39.63 2.58 -9.11
N SER A 235 -39.81 3.43 -8.10
CA SER A 235 -39.67 4.89 -8.25
C SER A 235 -38.32 5.23 -8.87
N ASN A 236 -38.33 5.91 -10.01
CA ASN A 236 -37.13 6.27 -10.74
C ASN A 236 -37.36 7.54 -11.59
N ASN A 237 -36.26 8.15 -12.06
CA ASN A 237 -36.31 9.21 -13.06
C ASN A 237 -35.36 8.95 -14.24
N LEU A 238 -34.88 7.70 -14.41
CA LEU A 238 -33.91 7.36 -15.44
C LEU A 238 -34.47 7.67 -16.83
N TYR A 239 -35.70 7.23 -17.10
CA TYR A 239 -36.32 7.44 -18.41
C TYR A 239 -36.57 8.92 -18.72
N GLU A 240 -36.98 9.72 -17.73
CA GLU A 240 -37.16 11.17 -17.90
C GLU A 240 -35.84 11.90 -18.22
N GLN A 241 -34.71 11.43 -17.68
CA GLN A 241 -33.40 11.97 -18.04
C GLN A 241 -32.95 11.44 -19.40
N TRP A 242 -33.28 10.19 -19.73
CA TRP A 242 -32.96 9.56 -21.00
C TRP A 242 -33.61 10.28 -22.19
N GLU A 243 -34.89 10.65 -22.09
CA GLU A 243 -35.61 11.36 -23.16
C GLU A 243 -35.06 12.77 -23.44
N LYS A 244 -34.30 13.36 -22.51
CA LYS A 244 -33.67 14.68 -22.71
C LYS A 244 -32.40 14.60 -23.55
N ILE A 245 -31.86 13.41 -23.76
CA ILE A 245 -30.61 13.20 -24.48
C ILE A 245 -30.91 13.15 -25.98
N ASP A 246 -30.32 14.09 -26.71
CA ASP A 246 -30.22 14.00 -28.16
C ASP A 246 -28.97 13.20 -28.51
N PHE A 247 -29.17 11.91 -28.81
CA PHE A 247 -28.10 10.97 -29.13
C PHE A 247 -27.40 11.25 -30.47
N ASP A 248 -27.96 12.08 -31.33
CA ASP A 248 -27.34 12.45 -32.61
C ASP A 248 -26.32 13.59 -32.41
N SER A 249 -26.62 14.56 -31.53
CA SER A 249 -25.67 15.63 -31.18
C SER A 249 -24.70 15.25 -30.04
N THR A 250 -25.15 14.40 -29.11
CA THR A 250 -24.37 13.96 -27.95
C THR A 250 -24.37 12.43 -27.85
N PRO A 251 -23.60 11.72 -28.68
CA PRO A 251 -23.62 10.25 -28.74
C PRO A 251 -23.08 9.60 -27.45
N ASN A 252 -22.23 10.30 -26.71
CA ASN A 252 -21.67 9.82 -25.46
C ASN A 252 -21.75 10.92 -24.40
N GLY A 253 -22.01 10.55 -23.14
CA GLY A 253 -22.12 11.53 -22.08
C GLY A 253 -22.44 10.94 -20.72
N ILE A 254 -22.48 11.83 -19.73
CA ILE A 254 -22.83 11.48 -18.34
C ILE A 254 -24.33 11.67 -18.15
N ILE A 255 -24.96 10.70 -17.50
CA ILE A 255 -26.36 10.76 -17.06
C ILE A 255 -26.43 10.53 -15.55
N GLU A 256 -27.08 11.46 -14.84
CA GLU A 256 -27.31 11.35 -13.40
C GLU A 256 -28.80 11.08 -13.16
N TYR A 257 -29.09 10.00 -12.43
CA TYR A 257 -30.47 9.54 -12.23
C TYR A 257 -30.64 8.86 -10.87
N LYS A 258 -31.89 8.56 -10.50
CA LYS A 258 -32.24 7.89 -9.25
C LYS A 258 -33.13 6.69 -9.52
N ILE A 259 -32.88 5.61 -8.78
CA ILE A 259 -33.73 4.41 -8.75
C ILE A 259 -33.89 4.01 -7.29
N ASN A 260 -35.14 3.85 -6.83
CA ASN A 260 -35.47 3.53 -5.45
C ASN A 260 -34.81 4.47 -4.42
N ASN A 261 -34.81 5.78 -4.73
CA ASN A 261 -34.16 6.84 -3.96
C ASN A 261 -32.62 6.77 -3.84
N THR A 262 -31.98 5.80 -4.50
CA THR A 262 -30.53 5.72 -4.62
C THR A 262 -30.06 6.55 -5.81
N GLU A 263 -29.17 7.50 -5.57
CA GLU A 263 -28.54 8.32 -6.61
C GLU A 263 -27.49 7.51 -7.37
N LYS A 264 -27.54 7.59 -8.70
CA LYS A 264 -26.64 6.89 -9.60
C LYS A 264 -26.04 7.89 -10.58
N ILE A 265 -24.79 7.63 -10.93
CA ILE A 265 -24.12 8.30 -12.04
C ILE A 265 -23.74 7.24 -13.05
N GLY A 266 -24.16 7.47 -14.29
CA GLY A 266 -23.81 6.62 -15.42
C GLY A 266 -23.13 7.40 -16.52
N TYR A 267 -22.42 6.65 -17.35
CA TYR A 267 -21.93 7.11 -18.63
C TYR A 267 -22.61 6.27 -19.71
N TYR A 268 -23.20 6.94 -20.68
CA TYR A 268 -23.76 6.29 -21.86
C TYR A 268 -22.81 6.49 -23.04
N SER A 269 -22.64 5.44 -23.83
CA SER A 269 -21.81 5.45 -25.04
C SER A 269 -22.60 4.80 -26.18
N ARG A 270 -22.90 5.58 -27.23
CA ARG A 270 -23.61 5.07 -28.41
C ARG A 270 -22.63 4.42 -29.36
N ILE A 271 -22.92 3.18 -29.73
CA ILE A 271 -22.16 2.42 -30.70
C ILE A 271 -22.46 2.99 -32.09
N SER A 272 -21.42 3.47 -32.77
CA SER A 272 -21.55 4.08 -34.09
C SER A 272 -22.13 3.10 -35.10
N ASN A 273 -23.02 3.59 -35.98
CA ASN A 273 -23.67 2.83 -37.05
C ASN A 273 -24.63 1.69 -36.63
N THR A 274 -24.86 1.48 -35.33
CA THR A 274 -25.80 0.46 -34.84
C THR A 274 -27.04 1.07 -34.16
N GLY A 275 -26.88 2.25 -33.55
CA GLY A 275 -27.92 2.89 -32.73
C GLY A 275 -28.05 2.31 -31.32
N TRP A 276 -27.28 1.26 -31.00
CA TRP A 276 -27.26 0.64 -29.68
C TRP A 276 -26.41 1.45 -28.71
N ILE A 277 -26.73 1.34 -27.42
CA ILE A 277 -26.13 2.16 -26.38
C ILE A 277 -25.70 1.28 -25.21
N VAL A 278 -24.48 1.52 -24.74
CA VAL A 278 -23.97 0.97 -23.48
C VAL A 278 -24.15 2.01 -22.41
N LEU A 279 -24.78 1.63 -21.29
CA LEU A 279 -24.87 2.46 -20.09
C LEU A 279 -24.18 1.76 -18.94
N SER A 280 -23.05 2.32 -18.49
CA SER A 280 -22.34 1.87 -17.30
C SER A 280 -22.66 2.83 -16.17
N ALA A 281 -23.13 2.34 -15.03
CA ALA A 281 -23.56 3.18 -13.91
C ALA A 281 -23.17 2.61 -12.56
N ILE A 282 -22.89 3.50 -11.61
CA ILE A 282 -22.51 3.18 -10.24
C ILE A 282 -23.41 3.91 -9.25
N GLU A 283 -23.49 3.44 -8.01
CA GLU A 283 -24.22 4.11 -6.96
C GLU A 283 -23.36 5.19 -6.30
N LEU A 284 -23.89 6.41 -6.20
CA LEU A 284 -23.16 7.55 -5.64
C LEU A 284 -22.91 7.38 -4.13
N SER A 285 -23.69 6.51 -3.46
CA SER A 285 -23.52 6.12 -2.07
C SER A 285 -22.16 5.48 -1.78
N GLU A 286 -21.57 4.76 -2.75
CA GLU A 286 -20.24 4.14 -2.62
C GLU A 286 -19.16 5.20 -2.32
N PHE A 287 -19.33 6.42 -2.82
CA PHE A 287 -18.41 7.55 -2.62
C PHE A 287 -18.86 8.49 -1.51
N LYS A 288 -20.18 8.67 -1.34
CA LYS A 288 -20.72 9.53 -0.28
C LYS A 288 -20.54 8.93 1.11
N THR A 289 -20.70 7.61 1.28
CA THR A 289 -20.68 6.98 2.60
C THR A 289 -19.34 7.09 3.32
N PRO A 290 -18.19 6.77 2.68
CA PRO A 290 -16.88 6.97 3.31
C PRO A 290 -16.61 8.44 3.63
N THR A 291 -17.04 9.34 2.73
CA THR A 291 -16.91 10.79 2.88
C THR A 291 -17.70 11.32 4.06
N GLU A 292 -18.97 10.95 4.19
CA GLU A 292 -19.83 11.34 5.32
C GLU A 292 -19.28 10.83 6.65
N ARG A 293 -18.74 9.60 6.67
CA ARG A 293 -18.09 9.04 7.86
C ARG A 293 -16.86 9.86 8.25
N THR A 294 -16.01 10.22 7.28
CA THR A 294 -14.83 11.06 7.50
C THR A 294 -15.21 12.46 7.98
N ILE A 295 -16.25 13.07 7.41
CA ILE A 295 -16.79 14.36 7.87
C ILE A 295 -17.28 14.26 9.31
N LYS A 296 -18.10 13.25 9.64
CA LYS A 296 -18.60 13.03 11.02
C LYS A 296 -17.45 12.85 12.01
N ASN A 297 -16.45 12.05 11.67
CA ASN A 297 -15.26 11.84 12.51
C ASN A 297 -14.46 13.14 12.70
N THR A 298 -14.31 13.93 11.63
CA THR A 298 -13.59 15.21 11.67
C THR A 298 -14.34 16.22 12.54
N VAL A 299 -15.66 16.32 12.41
CA VAL A 299 -16.50 17.18 13.26
C VAL A 299 -16.41 16.74 14.72
N ALA A 300 -16.51 15.43 15.00
CA ALA A 300 -16.36 14.89 16.35
C ALA A 300 -14.99 15.24 16.95
N PHE A 301 -13.92 15.09 16.17
CA PHE A 301 -12.56 15.48 16.57
C PHE A 301 -12.45 16.97 16.93
N PHE A 302 -13.02 17.86 16.10
CA PHE A 302 -13.04 19.29 16.41
C PHE A 302 -13.89 19.64 17.64
N ILE A 303 -15.00 18.93 17.89
CA ILE A 303 -15.79 19.08 19.12
C ILE A 303 -14.95 18.69 20.33
N ILE A 304 -14.21 17.57 20.26
CA ILE A 304 -13.32 17.12 21.33
C ILE A 304 -12.21 18.14 21.58
N ILE A 305 -11.55 18.64 20.53
CA ILE A 305 -10.52 19.68 20.66
C ILE A 305 -11.11 20.95 21.29
N SER A 306 -12.29 21.40 20.83
CA SER A 306 -12.96 22.58 21.38
C SER A 306 -13.30 22.40 22.86
N LEU A 307 -13.75 21.21 23.26
CA LEU A 307 -14.02 20.88 24.65
C LEU A 307 -12.73 20.89 25.47
N LEU A 308 -11.64 20.28 24.97
CA LEU A 308 -10.33 20.27 25.62
C LEU A 308 -9.76 21.67 25.80
N ILE A 309 -9.88 22.52 24.78
CA ILE A 309 -9.44 23.93 24.85
C ILE A 309 -10.30 24.71 25.83
N THR A 310 -11.61 24.46 25.88
CA THR A 310 -12.52 25.12 26.83
C THR A 310 -12.23 24.71 28.27
N VAL A 311 -12.01 23.42 28.52
CA VAL A 311 -11.64 22.89 29.84
C VAL A 311 -10.27 23.41 30.25
N SER A 312 -9.28 23.36 29.36
CA SER A 312 -7.95 23.93 29.59
C SER A 312 -8.04 25.43 29.89
N TYR A 313 -8.86 26.18 29.16
CA TYR A 313 -9.09 27.60 29.42
C TYR A 313 -9.71 27.82 30.80
N LEU A 314 -10.79 27.11 31.16
CA LEU A 314 -11.41 27.22 32.47
C LEU A 314 -10.43 26.87 33.60
N PHE A 315 -9.59 25.87 33.38
CA PHE A 315 -8.53 25.48 34.29
C PHE A 315 -7.50 26.61 34.45
N ILE A 316 -6.91 27.10 33.35
CA ILE A 316 -5.92 28.19 33.38
C ILE A 316 -6.46 29.44 34.08
N VAL A 317 -7.74 29.75 33.85
CA VAL A 317 -8.39 30.89 34.46
C VAL A 317 -8.54 30.75 35.96
N ASN A 318 -9.08 29.61 36.39
CA ASN A 318 -9.43 29.41 37.79
C ASN A 318 -8.21 29.08 38.63
N TYR A 319 -7.26 28.36 38.06
CA TYR A 319 -6.08 27.87 38.75
C TYR A 319 -4.93 28.88 38.73
N PHE A 320 -4.66 29.54 37.59
CA PHE A 320 -3.51 30.47 37.50
C PHE A 320 -3.92 31.94 37.45
N SER A 321 -4.86 32.31 36.58
CA SER A 321 -5.12 33.74 36.32
C SER A 321 -5.79 34.48 37.48
N LYS A 322 -6.78 33.85 38.13
CA LYS A 322 -7.52 34.46 39.26
C LYS A 322 -6.62 34.70 40.48
N PRO A 323 -5.79 33.74 40.93
CA PRO A 323 -4.87 33.97 42.06
C PRO A 323 -3.82 35.03 41.75
N ILE A 324 -3.19 34.99 40.57
CA ILE A 324 -2.21 36.00 40.15
C ILE A 324 -2.79 37.41 40.16
N TYR A 325 -4.02 37.59 39.66
CA TYR A 325 -4.65 38.91 39.66
C TYR A 325 -4.92 39.43 41.08
N LYS A 326 -5.40 38.55 41.98
CA LYS A 326 -5.62 38.92 43.38
C LYS A 326 -4.31 39.27 44.10
N LEU A 327 -3.23 38.52 43.87
CA LEU A 327 -1.91 38.83 44.42
C LEU A 327 -1.38 40.17 43.90
N LEU A 328 -1.50 40.43 42.58
CA LEU A 328 -1.10 41.69 41.97
C LEU A 328 -1.88 42.89 42.53
N ASP A 329 -3.16 42.72 42.83
CA ASP A 329 -3.98 43.76 43.45
C ASP A 329 -3.48 44.10 44.87
N VAL A 330 -3.19 43.08 45.68
CA VAL A 330 -2.65 43.25 47.05
C VAL A 330 -1.27 43.90 47.03
N ILE A 331 -0.36 43.43 46.15
CA ILE A 331 0.99 44.03 46.01
C ILE A 331 0.89 45.51 45.61
N ARG A 332 -0.04 45.86 44.70
CA ARG A 332 -0.25 47.26 44.29
C ARG A 332 -0.71 48.14 45.46
N LYS A 333 -1.58 47.62 46.32
CA LYS A 333 -2.05 48.32 47.52
C LYS A 333 -0.96 48.47 48.59
N ILE A 334 -0.13 47.44 48.82
CA ILE A 334 1.04 47.51 49.72
C ILE A 334 2.07 48.52 49.23
N LYS A 335 2.36 48.55 47.93
CA LYS A 335 3.28 49.54 47.33
C LYS A 335 2.77 50.98 47.47
N GLN A 336 1.45 51.18 47.52
CA GLN A 336 0.81 52.48 47.75
C GLN A 336 0.78 52.86 49.24
N GLY A 337 1.46 52.11 50.11
CA GLY A 337 1.65 52.42 51.52
C GLY A 337 0.71 51.68 52.47
N ASN A 338 -0.22 50.88 51.95
CA ASN A 338 -1.17 50.13 52.77
C ASN A 338 -0.59 48.75 53.13
N MET A 339 0.31 48.72 54.13
CA MET A 339 1.04 47.52 54.57
C MET A 339 0.16 46.49 55.29
N ASP A 340 -1.11 46.80 55.56
CA ASP A 340 -2.05 45.92 56.28
C ASP A 340 -2.85 44.99 55.36
N ASP A 341 -2.86 45.25 54.05
CA ASP A 341 -3.59 44.40 53.11
C ASP A 341 -2.86 43.06 52.95
N ARG A 342 -3.60 41.95 52.86
CA ARG A 342 -3.04 40.59 52.87
C ARG A 342 -3.57 39.78 51.68
N PHE A 343 -2.71 38.95 51.10
CA PHE A 343 -3.12 38.06 50.01
C PHE A 343 -3.70 36.79 50.62
N ILE A 344 -5.03 36.67 50.65
CA ILE A 344 -5.73 35.53 51.23
C ILE A 344 -6.11 34.54 50.13
N TYR A 345 -5.52 33.35 50.19
CA TYR A 345 -5.79 32.26 49.25
C TYR A 345 -5.66 30.92 49.98
N ASN A 346 -6.81 30.30 50.28
CA ASN A 346 -6.93 29.18 51.22
C ASN A 346 -6.97 27.82 50.52
N LYS A 347 -6.06 27.58 49.57
CA LYS A 347 -5.89 26.27 48.94
C LYS A 347 -4.45 25.81 49.14
N GLU A 348 -4.25 24.50 49.30
CA GLU A 348 -2.93 23.88 49.46
C GLU A 348 -2.29 23.64 48.08
N ASP A 349 -2.03 24.73 47.36
CA ASP A 349 -1.28 24.75 46.12
C ASP A 349 -0.16 25.82 46.20
N GLU A 350 0.65 25.94 45.16
CA GLU A 350 1.77 26.89 45.13
C GLU A 350 1.31 28.34 45.37
N PHE A 351 0.08 28.71 45.02
CA PHE A 351 -0.46 30.05 45.31
C PHE A 351 -0.87 30.21 46.77
N GLY A 352 -1.27 29.15 47.46
CA GLY A 352 -1.51 29.16 48.91
C GLY A 352 -0.22 29.21 49.72
N GLU A 353 0.82 28.51 49.27
CA GLU A 353 2.17 28.67 49.82
C GLU A 353 2.70 30.07 49.55
N ILE A 354 2.52 30.62 48.34
CA ILE A 354 2.88 32.01 48.04
C ILE A 354 2.08 32.97 48.92
N ALA A 355 0.79 32.73 49.18
CA ALA A 355 -0.01 33.57 50.07
C ALA A 355 0.51 33.55 51.51
N THR A 356 0.80 32.37 52.03
CA THR A 356 1.29 32.17 53.40
C THR A 356 2.70 32.71 53.54
N ALA A 357 3.58 32.42 52.58
CA ALA A 357 4.95 32.92 52.53
C ALA A 357 4.97 34.44 52.34
N PHE A 358 4.17 35.03 51.44
CA PHE A 358 4.11 36.48 51.22
C PHE A 358 3.61 37.21 52.46
N ASN A 359 2.52 36.75 53.10
CA ASN A 359 2.01 37.34 54.33
C ASN A 359 3.02 37.16 55.49
N GLY A 360 3.68 36.00 55.60
CA GLY A 360 4.73 35.77 56.59
C GLY A 360 6.03 36.56 56.33
N LEU A 361 6.38 36.84 55.07
CA LEU A 361 7.52 37.69 54.69
C LEU A 361 7.22 39.15 55.03
N MET A 362 5.97 39.60 54.89
CA MET A 362 5.52 40.90 55.39
C MET A 362 5.68 41.00 56.91
N ASP A 363 5.23 39.98 57.65
CA ASP A 363 5.36 39.93 59.11
C ASP A 363 6.84 39.80 59.55
N THR A 364 7.69 39.18 58.72
CA THR A 364 9.13 39.01 58.96
C THR A 364 9.95 40.25 58.57
N ILE A 365 9.59 41.00 57.53
CA ILE A 365 10.21 42.28 57.14
C ILE A 365 10.03 43.30 58.27
N GLU A 366 8.88 43.27 58.94
CA GLU A 366 8.58 44.13 60.07
C GLU A 366 9.42 43.78 61.31
N LYS A 367 9.77 42.49 61.49
CA LYS A 367 10.50 41.97 62.65
C LYS A 367 12.03 41.91 62.47
N ASN A 368 12.53 41.60 61.27
CA ASN A 368 13.97 41.47 60.94
C ASN A 368 14.70 42.80 60.75
N LYS A 369 13.98 43.91 60.52
CA LYS A 369 14.56 45.26 60.39
C LYS A 369 15.28 45.75 61.66
N LYS A 370 15.13 45.08 62.81
CA LYS A 370 15.56 45.62 64.12
C LYS A 370 16.67 44.88 64.87
N HIS A 371 17.12 43.69 64.47
CA HIS A 371 18.02 42.92 65.34
C HIS A 371 19.18 42.18 64.65
N ILE A 372 19.22 42.13 63.31
CA ILE A 372 20.19 41.34 62.52
C ILE A 372 21.34 42.18 61.94
N GLU A 373 21.25 43.52 61.95
CA GLU A 373 22.21 44.37 61.23
C GLU A 373 23.65 44.36 61.78
N GLU A 374 23.89 44.01 63.05
CA GLU A 374 25.17 44.38 63.70
C GLU A 374 26.14 43.23 64.03
N LYS A 375 25.70 41.98 64.26
CA LYS A 375 26.62 40.87 64.63
C LYS A 375 26.89 39.86 63.51
N ASN A 376 26.04 39.76 62.47
CA ASN A 376 26.14 38.73 61.43
C ASN A 376 27.17 39.05 60.33
N ARG A 377 27.56 40.32 60.11
CA ARG A 377 28.42 40.72 58.99
C ARG A 377 29.82 40.07 58.97
N ARG A 378 30.42 39.75 60.13
CA ARG A 378 31.84 39.36 60.21
C ARG A 378 32.07 37.84 60.20
N LEU A 379 31.15 37.06 60.75
CA LEU A 379 31.19 35.59 60.73
C LEU A 379 30.59 35.00 59.46
N GLN A 380 29.61 35.69 58.82
CA GLN A 380 29.06 35.27 57.52
C GLN A 380 30.10 35.29 56.40
N SER A 381 31.03 36.25 56.37
CA SER A 381 31.98 36.39 55.26
C SER A 381 33.04 35.29 55.14
N LEU A 382 33.36 34.57 56.22
CA LEU A 382 34.33 33.45 56.20
C LEU A 382 33.64 32.11 55.91
N THR A 383 32.37 31.96 56.31
CA THR A 383 31.59 30.74 56.11
C THR A 383 30.83 30.72 54.77
N SER A 384 30.62 31.88 54.12
CA SER A 384 29.94 32.00 52.81
C SER A 384 30.78 31.61 51.60
N ASN A 385 32.10 31.45 51.75
CA ASN A 385 33.00 31.17 50.63
C ASN A 385 33.39 29.69 50.50
N ILE A 386 32.89 28.82 51.38
CA ILE A 386 33.07 27.36 51.27
C ILE A 386 31.86 26.81 50.51
N PRO A 387 32.06 26.09 49.37
CA PRO A 387 30.96 25.48 48.63
C PRO A 387 30.36 24.32 49.45
N GLY A 388 29.28 24.63 50.18
CA GLY A 388 28.63 23.69 51.09
C GLY A 388 28.12 24.35 52.38
N GLY A 389 27.84 23.52 53.38
CA GLY A 389 27.55 23.90 54.75
C GLY A 389 28.68 23.56 55.70
N VAL A 390 28.84 24.32 56.77
CA VAL A 390 29.80 24.01 57.84
C VAL A 390 29.00 23.80 59.11
N TYR A 391 29.26 22.72 59.82
CA TYR A 391 28.71 22.52 61.15
C TYR A 391 29.81 22.05 62.11
N THR A 392 29.61 22.27 63.40
CA THR A 392 30.42 21.67 64.45
C THR A 392 29.54 20.83 65.35
N CYS A 393 30.07 19.72 65.83
CA CYS A 393 29.46 18.92 66.88
C CYS A 393 30.37 18.91 68.10
N LYS A 394 29.79 18.96 69.28
CA LYS A 394 30.44 18.56 70.51
C LYS A 394 30.26 17.07 70.72
N ILE A 395 31.33 16.38 71.12
CA ILE A 395 31.31 14.93 71.33
C ILE A 395 31.23 14.65 72.82
N GLU A 396 30.13 14.03 73.26
CA GLU A 396 29.89 13.66 74.66
C GLU A 396 29.45 12.20 74.73
N ASN A 397 30.15 11.39 75.54
CA ASN A 397 29.85 9.95 75.73
C ASN A 397 29.73 9.15 74.41
N GLY A 398 30.46 9.56 73.36
CA GLY A 398 30.43 8.91 72.04
C GLY A 398 29.32 9.41 71.10
N GLU A 399 28.51 10.39 71.52
CA GLU A 399 27.44 10.99 70.72
C GLU A 399 27.86 12.34 70.13
N TYR A 400 27.48 12.60 68.87
CA TYR A 400 27.78 13.83 68.15
C TYR A 400 26.60 14.79 68.28
N ILE A 401 26.72 15.79 69.14
CA ILE A 401 25.67 16.77 69.41
C ILE A 401 26.01 18.05 68.66
N LEU A 402 25.13 18.55 67.80
CA LEU A 402 25.39 19.79 67.06
C LEU A 402 25.66 20.96 68.02
N ASP A 403 26.55 21.85 67.60
CA ASP A 403 27.03 22.99 68.39
C ASP A 403 27.00 24.28 67.56
N PHE A 404 27.43 24.22 66.30
CA PHE A 404 27.31 25.31 65.32
C PHE A 404 26.83 24.78 63.97
N VAL A 405 26.05 25.58 63.23
CA VAL A 405 25.58 25.28 61.88
C VAL A 405 25.58 26.58 61.06
N SER A 406 26.26 26.60 59.92
CA SER A 406 26.36 27.78 59.05
C SER A 406 25.09 28.00 58.22
N SER A 407 24.91 29.22 57.69
CA SER A 407 23.80 29.53 56.78
C SER A 407 23.79 28.64 55.53
N GLY A 408 24.96 28.25 55.02
CA GLY A 408 25.08 27.26 53.94
C GLY A 408 24.51 25.89 54.34
N CYS A 409 24.79 25.43 55.57
CA CYS A 409 24.28 24.15 56.06
C CYS A 409 22.76 24.19 56.32
N LEU A 410 22.23 25.32 56.80
CA LEU A 410 20.78 25.51 56.99
C LEU A 410 20.04 25.56 55.66
N SER A 411 20.60 26.26 54.66
CA SER A 411 20.05 26.31 53.31
C SER A 411 20.01 24.91 52.67
N ILE A 412 21.02 24.07 52.89
CA ILE A 412 21.04 22.68 52.41
C ILE A 412 19.97 21.84 53.10
N LEU A 413 19.77 22.04 54.41
CA LEU A 413 18.75 21.35 55.20
C LEU A 413 17.33 21.94 54.99
N GLY A 414 17.17 22.94 54.13
CA GLY A 414 15.88 23.59 53.81
C GLY A 414 15.37 24.53 54.90
N TYR A 415 16.15 24.77 55.95
CA TYR A 415 15.78 25.68 57.02
C TYR A 415 16.23 27.09 56.67
N LYS A 416 15.34 28.06 56.78
CA LYS A 416 15.79 29.45 56.92
C LYS A 416 16.50 29.57 58.27
N GLU A 417 17.53 30.41 58.38
CA GLU A 417 18.34 30.59 59.61
C GLU A 417 17.49 30.89 60.87
N ALA A 418 16.29 31.43 60.66
CA ALA A 418 15.27 31.73 61.66
C ALA A 418 14.38 30.53 62.09
N GLU A 419 14.28 29.48 61.28
CA GLU A 419 13.42 28.29 61.52
C GLU A 419 14.17 27.14 62.25
N TYR A 420 15.50 27.21 62.35
CA TYR A 420 16.34 26.20 62.98
C TYR A 420 16.43 26.39 64.51
N THR A 421 15.64 25.61 65.25
CA THR A 421 15.41 25.76 66.71
C THR A 421 16.60 25.33 67.60
N GLU A 422 16.68 25.79 68.86
CA GLU A 422 17.77 25.42 69.78
C GLU A 422 17.81 23.91 70.13
N ASN A 423 16.64 23.25 70.21
CA ASN A 423 16.56 21.78 70.33
C ASN A 423 17.08 21.08 69.07
N GLN A 424 16.93 21.68 67.89
CA GLN A 424 17.56 21.19 66.66
C GLN A 424 19.05 21.50 66.60
N ARG A 425 19.50 22.63 67.17
CA ARG A 425 20.92 23.00 67.32
C ARG A 425 21.69 22.08 68.26
N ARG A 426 21.02 21.33 69.14
CA ARG A 426 21.60 20.29 70.00
C ARG A 426 21.11 18.88 69.65
N LYS A 427 20.56 18.68 68.44
CA LYS A 427 20.24 17.33 67.98
C LYS A 427 21.50 16.53 67.86
N LYS A 428 21.37 15.25 68.17
CA LYS A 428 22.39 14.28 67.80
C LYS A 428 22.41 14.21 66.28
N LEU A 429 23.60 14.25 65.68
CA LEU A 429 23.79 14.17 64.22
C LEU A 429 23.02 12.98 63.64
N ILE A 430 23.01 11.85 64.36
CA ILE A 430 22.30 10.62 63.97
C ILE A 430 20.80 10.83 63.72
N GLU A 431 20.15 11.79 64.40
CA GLU A 431 18.72 12.03 64.28
C GLU A 431 18.35 12.77 62.99
N LEU A 432 19.30 13.53 62.42
CA LEU A 432 19.13 14.23 61.14
C LEU A 432 19.32 13.30 59.95
N ILE A 433 20.12 12.25 60.14
CA ILE A 433 20.32 11.20 59.15
C ILE A 433 19.03 10.38 59.03
N CYS A 434 18.59 10.13 57.80
CA CYS A 434 17.45 9.27 57.50
C CYS A 434 17.63 7.90 58.16
N GLU A 435 16.55 7.35 58.72
CA GLU A 435 16.60 6.13 59.56
C GLU A 435 17.32 4.95 58.92
N ALA A 436 17.14 4.75 57.60
CA ALA A 436 17.78 3.70 56.83
C ALA A 436 19.32 3.83 56.74
N ASP A 437 19.88 5.02 56.92
CA ASP A 437 21.32 5.29 56.76
C ASP A 437 22.06 5.34 58.11
N ARG A 438 21.35 5.47 59.24
CA ARG A 438 21.93 5.77 60.58
C ARG A 438 22.99 4.78 61.04
N GLU A 439 22.67 3.48 61.04
CA GLU A 439 23.58 2.45 61.57
C GLU A 439 24.85 2.33 60.73
N ARG A 440 24.71 2.35 59.40
CA ARG A 440 25.83 2.30 58.45
C ARG A 440 26.78 3.48 58.67
N VAL A 441 26.23 4.69 58.68
CA VAL A 441 27.03 5.94 58.77
C VAL A 441 27.77 6.02 60.10
N MET A 442 27.12 5.69 61.21
CA MET A 442 27.76 5.74 62.54
C MET A 442 28.84 4.67 62.74
N ARG A 443 28.74 3.54 62.04
CA ARG A 443 29.83 2.55 61.99
C ARG A 443 31.02 3.08 61.19
N GLU A 444 30.78 3.58 59.97
CA GLU A 444 31.81 4.14 59.09
C GLU A 444 32.58 5.30 59.76
N ILE A 445 31.87 6.23 60.42
CA ILE A 445 32.49 7.34 61.16
C ILE A 445 33.44 6.82 62.26
N ARG A 446 32.99 5.87 63.10
CA ARG A 446 33.80 5.33 64.21
C ARG A 446 35.06 4.62 63.73
N GLU A 447 34.93 3.78 62.70
CA GLU A 447 36.06 3.05 62.11
C GLU A 447 37.10 4.02 61.54
N GLN A 448 36.68 5.01 60.76
CA GLN A 448 37.58 5.98 60.12
C GLN A 448 38.30 6.87 61.14
N ILE A 449 37.60 7.36 62.16
CA ILE A 449 38.19 8.21 63.20
C ILE A 449 39.25 7.47 63.99
N SER A 450 38.99 6.23 64.41
CA SER A 450 39.95 5.45 65.21
C SER A 450 41.28 5.21 64.50
N LYS A 451 41.28 5.29 63.16
CA LYS A 451 42.44 5.02 62.31
C LYS A 451 43.13 6.31 61.81
N TYR A 452 42.39 7.40 61.61
CA TYR A 452 42.90 8.60 60.91
C TYR A 452 42.55 9.95 61.57
N GLY A 453 41.72 9.97 62.63
CA GLY A 453 41.25 11.22 63.27
C GLY A 453 40.30 12.07 62.43
N LYS A 454 39.88 11.57 61.26
CA LYS A 454 38.98 12.21 60.29
C LYS A 454 38.00 11.18 59.70
N TYR A 455 36.89 11.65 59.16
CA TYR A 455 35.92 10.80 58.45
C TYR A 455 35.38 11.48 57.19
N THR A 456 35.04 10.65 56.21
CA THR A 456 34.27 11.00 55.02
C THR A 456 33.13 10.00 54.87
N VAL A 457 31.88 10.48 54.89
CA VAL A 457 30.69 9.64 54.75
C VAL A 457 29.62 10.30 53.89
N GLU A 458 28.84 9.49 53.18
CA GLU A 458 27.67 9.94 52.41
C GLU A 458 26.39 9.47 53.07
N TYR A 459 25.43 10.37 53.25
CA TYR A 459 24.15 10.02 53.85
C TYR A 459 23.01 10.94 53.43
N ARG A 460 21.78 10.43 53.54
CA ARG A 460 20.60 11.25 53.33
C ARG A 460 20.17 11.91 54.62
N VAL A 461 19.80 13.17 54.50
CA VAL A 461 19.10 13.92 55.54
C VAL A 461 17.73 14.32 55.03
N LYS A 462 16.78 14.43 55.95
CA LYS A 462 15.45 14.94 55.63
C LYS A 462 15.46 16.45 55.84
N ARG A 463 15.21 17.21 54.77
CA ARG A 463 14.99 18.65 54.85
C ARG A 463 13.74 18.96 55.67
N SER A 464 13.63 20.21 56.10
CA SER A 464 12.46 20.76 56.80
C SER A 464 11.14 20.56 56.03
N ASP A 465 11.17 20.75 54.70
CA ASP A 465 10.07 20.55 53.76
C ASP A 465 9.76 19.06 53.49
N GLY A 466 10.49 18.16 54.15
CA GLY A 466 10.32 16.72 54.04
C GLY A 466 11.05 16.08 52.86
N VAL A 467 11.71 16.86 51.99
CA VAL A 467 12.47 16.36 50.85
C VAL A 467 13.81 15.77 51.33
N ASN A 468 14.16 14.58 50.86
CA ASN A 468 15.45 13.98 51.19
C ASN A 468 16.57 14.62 50.36
N VAL A 469 17.69 14.93 51.00
CA VAL A 469 18.90 15.48 50.39
C VAL A 469 20.08 14.58 50.68
N TRP A 470 20.91 14.35 49.67
CA TRP A 470 22.17 13.64 49.82
C TRP A 470 23.30 14.59 50.22
N LEU A 471 24.00 14.25 51.29
CA LEU A 471 25.17 14.96 51.77
C LEU A 471 26.42 14.09 51.69
N LEU A 472 27.51 14.69 51.24
CA LEU A 472 28.87 14.24 51.51
C LEU A 472 29.41 15.03 52.69
N ASP A 473 29.80 14.35 53.76
CA ASP A 473 30.24 14.95 55.02
C ASP A 473 31.70 14.60 55.31
N ASN A 474 32.53 15.64 55.41
CA ASN A 474 33.94 15.54 55.75
C ASN A 474 34.18 16.16 57.11
N GLY A 475 34.45 15.33 58.11
CA GLY A 475 34.67 15.77 59.49
C GLY A 475 36.05 15.45 60.04
N GLN A 476 36.52 16.28 60.97
CA GLN A 476 37.72 16.02 61.77
C GLN A 476 37.44 16.25 63.25
N ILE A 477 38.04 15.45 64.12
CA ILE A 477 37.92 15.63 65.56
C ILE A 477 39.10 16.42 66.10
N VAL A 478 38.80 17.44 66.90
CA VAL A 478 39.78 18.31 67.55
C VAL A 478 39.46 18.38 69.03
N GLU A 479 40.47 18.23 69.87
CA GLU A 479 40.37 18.44 71.31
C GLU A 479 40.67 19.90 71.65
N ASN A 480 39.80 20.54 72.44
CA ASN A 480 40.04 21.90 72.88
C ASN A 480 41.00 21.96 74.09
N SER A 481 41.43 23.17 74.45
CA SER A 481 42.34 23.44 75.58
C SER A 481 41.81 23.02 76.97
N TYR A 482 40.56 22.55 77.05
CA TYR A 482 39.91 22.07 78.27
C TYR A 482 39.61 20.56 78.22
N GLY A 483 40.19 19.82 77.28
CA GLY A 483 40.06 18.37 77.14
C GLY A 483 38.72 17.89 76.56
N LYS A 484 37.94 18.76 75.90
CA LYS A 484 36.66 18.41 75.26
C LYS A 484 36.84 18.24 73.76
N LEU A 485 36.26 17.18 73.22
CA LEU A 485 36.32 16.83 71.79
C LEU A 485 35.19 17.52 71.01
N PHE A 486 35.56 18.11 69.88
CA PHE A 486 34.66 18.72 68.91
C PHE A 486 34.93 18.14 67.52
N SER A 487 33.87 17.82 66.78
CA SER A 487 33.93 17.54 65.34
C SER A 487 33.72 18.84 64.59
N TYR A 488 34.63 19.17 63.66
CA TYR A 488 34.45 20.24 62.69
C TYR A 488 34.19 19.61 61.33
N SER A 489 33.06 19.93 60.72
CA SER A 489 32.59 19.23 59.54
C SER A 489 32.15 20.17 58.44
N VAL A 490 32.46 19.78 57.20
CA VAL A 490 32.01 20.45 55.98
C VAL A 490 31.12 19.46 55.22
N VAL A 491 29.89 19.88 54.94
CA VAL A 491 28.91 19.11 54.17
C VAL A 491 28.67 19.73 52.81
N ILE A 492 28.67 18.90 51.77
CA ILE A 492 28.35 19.32 50.41
C ILE A 492 27.07 18.63 49.99
N ASN A 493 26.12 19.39 49.43
CA ASN A 493 24.92 18.82 48.83
C ASN A 493 25.30 18.15 47.51
N ILE A 494 25.17 16.84 47.44
CA ILE A 494 25.45 16.03 46.25
C ILE A 494 24.15 15.51 45.61
N THR A 495 22.99 16.09 45.93
CA THR A 495 21.68 15.62 45.44
C THR A 495 21.57 15.71 43.93
N GLU A 496 21.96 16.84 43.32
CA GLU A 496 21.97 16.97 41.86
C GLU A 496 22.91 15.95 41.22
N SER A 497 24.12 15.78 41.77
CA SER A 497 25.04 14.73 41.32
C SER A 497 24.46 13.32 41.43
N LYS A 498 23.72 13.00 42.50
CA LYS A 498 23.04 11.70 42.67
C LYS A 498 21.86 11.56 41.71
N ILE A 499 21.11 12.63 41.43
CA ILE A 499 20.05 12.65 40.42
C ILE A 499 20.64 12.45 39.03
N THR A 500 21.68 13.19 38.63
CA THR A 500 22.36 12.99 37.34
C THR A 500 22.91 11.57 37.20
N GLN A 501 23.48 11.01 38.27
CA GLN A 501 23.97 9.64 38.25
C GLN A 501 22.83 8.61 38.11
N GLU A 502 21.68 8.86 38.74
CA GLU A 502 20.47 8.03 38.62
C GLU A 502 19.77 8.22 37.27
N GLU A 503 19.71 9.43 36.72
CA GLU A 503 19.21 9.72 35.38
C GLU A 503 20.07 9.05 34.32
N LEU A 504 21.40 9.07 34.48
CA LEU A 504 22.32 8.31 33.64
C LEU A 504 22.04 6.82 33.77
N ARG A 505 21.90 6.28 34.99
CA ARG A 505 21.55 4.87 35.24
C ARG A 505 20.23 4.49 34.59
N MET A 506 19.20 5.32 34.75
CA MET A 506 17.86 5.14 34.17
C MET A 506 17.88 5.29 32.64
N SER A 507 18.73 6.16 32.11
CA SER A 507 18.95 6.29 30.67
C SER A 507 19.65 5.06 30.12
N GLU A 508 20.70 4.56 30.77
CA GLU A 508 21.38 3.30 30.42
C GLU A 508 20.43 2.10 30.50
N GLU A 509 19.59 2.04 31.55
CA GLU A 509 18.56 1.00 31.71
C GLU A 509 17.49 1.11 30.61
N ARG A 510 17.04 2.33 30.28
CA ARG A 510 16.14 2.59 29.15
C ARG A 510 16.76 2.17 27.83
N TYR A 511 18.02 2.52 27.57
CA TYR A 511 18.75 2.08 26.37
C TYR A 511 18.83 0.55 26.32
N ARG A 512 19.14 -0.11 27.44
CA ARG A 512 19.16 -1.57 27.54
C ARG A 512 17.79 -2.20 27.23
N ILE A 513 16.70 -1.64 27.75
CA ILE A 513 15.33 -2.14 27.49
C ILE A 513 14.97 -1.97 26.02
N ILE A 514 15.20 -0.79 25.43
CA ILE A 514 14.93 -0.52 24.01
C ILE A 514 15.71 -1.50 23.12
N MET A 515 17.01 -1.69 23.40
CA MET A 515 17.86 -2.63 22.66
C MET A 515 17.42 -4.09 22.84
N SER A 516 16.84 -4.46 24.00
CA SER A 516 16.33 -5.82 24.24
C SER A 516 14.97 -6.11 23.59
N GLN A 517 14.22 -5.08 23.19
CA GLN A 517 12.91 -5.23 22.54
C GLN A 517 13.01 -5.39 21.02
N THR A 518 14.12 -4.98 20.41
CA THR A 518 14.37 -5.22 18.98
C THR A 518 14.94 -6.61 18.78
N GLU A 519 14.58 -7.31 17.71
CA GLU A 519 15.23 -8.56 17.29
C GLU A 519 16.49 -8.32 16.42
N ASP A 520 16.74 -7.06 16.07
CA ASP A 520 17.88 -6.65 15.25
C ASP A 520 19.19 -6.72 16.04
N ALA A 521 20.27 -7.04 15.33
CA ALA A 521 21.61 -7.06 15.91
C ALA A 521 22.29 -5.71 15.70
N ILE A 522 22.52 -4.99 16.79
CA ILE A 522 23.33 -3.76 16.80
C ILE A 522 24.81 -4.14 16.97
N PHE A 523 25.71 -3.39 16.34
CA PHE A 523 27.13 -3.52 16.55
C PHE A 523 27.84 -2.16 16.64
N GLU A 524 28.97 -2.16 17.34
CA GLU A 524 29.93 -1.07 17.42
C GLU A 524 31.26 -1.53 16.85
N TRP A 525 31.80 -0.82 15.88
CA TRP A 525 33.11 -1.07 15.30
C TRP A 525 34.12 -0.01 15.77
N ASN A 526 35.13 -0.47 16.51
CA ASN A 526 36.32 0.32 16.82
C ASN A 526 37.29 0.22 15.65
N ILE A 527 37.34 1.27 14.83
CA ILE A 527 38.08 1.28 13.57
C ILE A 527 39.60 1.24 13.81
N PRO A 528 40.20 2.04 14.72
CA PRO A 528 41.65 1.99 14.97
C PRO A 528 42.16 0.64 15.47
N LYS A 529 41.34 -0.12 16.22
CA LYS A 529 41.70 -1.46 16.74
C LYS A 529 41.21 -2.59 15.84
N ASP A 530 40.39 -2.27 14.85
CA ASP A 530 39.65 -3.21 14.01
C ASP A 530 38.87 -4.28 14.80
N ILE A 531 38.14 -3.87 15.83
CA ILE A 531 37.34 -4.76 16.70
C ILE A 531 35.87 -4.40 16.61
N VAL A 532 35.01 -5.37 16.32
CA VAL A 532 33.55 -5.23 16.33
C VAL A 532 32.95 -5.87 17.57
N TYR A 533 32.09 -5.13 18.25
CA TYR A 533 31.30 -5.54 19.39
C TYR A 533 29.85 -5.64 18.98
N PHE A 534 29.25 -6.82 19.08
CA PHE A 534 27.85 -7.05 18.78
C PHE A 534 27.01 -7.10 20.07
N SER A 535 25.80 -6.56 19.98
CA SER A 535 24.76 -6.69 21.00
C SER A 535 24.34 -8.15 21.23
N GLY A 536 23.71 -8.46 22.36
CA GLY A 536 23.31 -9.84 22.70
C GLY A 536 22.36 -10.51 21.70
N ASN A 537 21.62 -9.74 20.91
CA ASN A 537 20.75 -10.27 19.85
C ASN A 537 21.54 -10.96 18.72
N TRP A 538 22.79 -10.56 18.50
CA TRP A 538 23.68 -11.22 17.56
C TRP A 538 23.96 -12.67 17.95
N GLU A 539 24.30 -12.91 19.23
CA GLU A 539 24.52 -14.26 19.76
C GLU A 539 23.24 -15.09 19.70
N ASN A 540 22.08 -14.49 20.03
CA ASN A 540 20.80 -15.19 19.93
C ASN A 540 20.46 -15.59 18.48
N LYS A 541 20.73 -14.71 17.50
CA LYS A 541 20.29 -14.88 16.11
C LYS A 541 21.27 -15.68 15.23
N PHE A 542 22.57 -15.48 15.44
CA PHE A 542 23.62 -16.08 14.63
C PHE A 542 24.49 -17.08 15.42
N SER A 543 24.42 -17.08 16.76
CA SER A 543 25.22 -17.94 17.66
C SER A 543 26.73 -17.84 17.46
N TYR A 544 27.20 -16.71 16.94
CA TYR A 544 28.61 -16.34 16.89
C TYR A 544 28.98 -15.45 18.06
N LYS A 545 30.27 -15.43 18.42
CA LYS A 545 30.78 -14.58 19.51
C LYS A 545 30.39 -13.11 19.30
N SER A 546 29.99 -12.44 20.38
CA SER A 546 29.71 -11.00 20.37
C SER A 546 30.92 -10.08 20.18
N VAL A 547 32.14 -10.62 20.05
CA VAL A 547 33.35 -9.83 19.78
C VAL A 547 34.14 -10.49 18.66
N VAL A 548 34.44 -9.71 17.62
CA VAL A 548 35.23 -10.14 16.46
C VAL A 548 36.38 -9.15 16.28
N GLU A 549 37.61 -9.64 16.36
CA GLU A 549 38.83 -8.86 16.12
C GLU A 549 39.30 -9.02 14.67
N ASN A 550 39.98 -8.02 14.12
CA ASN A 550 40.48 -8.00 12.74
C ASN A 550 39.37 -8.23 11.70
N VAL A 551 38.21 -7.58 11.86
CA VAL A 551 37.04 -7.79 10.97
C VAL A 551 37.39 -7.46 9.52
N SER A 552 38.27 -6.48 9.26
CA SER A 552 38.70 -6.11 7.91
C SER A 552 39.41 -7.25 7.16
N GLU A 553 39.98 -8.22 7.88
CA GLU A 553 40.68 -9.37 7.30
C GLU A 553 39.86 -10.67 7.40
N ILE A 554 39.16 -10.88 8.52
CA ILE A 554 38.40 -12.11 8.79
C ILE A 554 37.22 -12.30 7.81
N ILE A 555 36.61 -11.21 7.33
CA ILE A 555 35.46 -11.27 6.41
C ILE A 555 35.79 -11.96 5.08
N TYR A 556 37.06 -11.96 4.65
CA TYR A 556 37.51 -12.61 3.42
C TYR A 556 37.95 -14.06 3.64
N LYS A 557 38.09 -14.49 4.90
CA LYS A 557 38.62 -15.81 5.29
C LYS A 557 37.56 -16.72 5.90
N THR A 558 36.34 -16.21 6.08
CA THR A 558 35.22 -16.92 6.70
C THR A 558 34.06 -17.05 5.70
N ASP A 559 33.15 -17.98 5.97
CA ASP A 559 31.93 -18.18 5.19
C ASP A 559 30.70 -17.54 5.86
N TYR A 560 30.92 -16.57 6.75
CA TYR A 560 29.83 -15.84 7.42
C TYR A 560 29.02 -15.00 6.44
N ILE A 561 29.65 -14.51 5.39
CA ILE A 561 29.02 -13.74 4.32
C ILE A 561 29.04 -14.61 3.06
N TYR A 562 27.93 -14.62 2.32
CA TYR A 562 27.86 -15.34 1.06
C TYR A 562 28.90 -14.81 0.06
N ASN A 563 29.57 -15.70 -0.65
CA ASN A 563 30.75 -15.37 -1.48
C ASN A 563 30.53 -14.21 -2.45
N ASP A 564 29.37 -14.14 -3.12
CA ASP A 564 29.06 -13.07 -4.08
C ASP A 564 28.89 -11.70 -3.42
N ASP A 565 28.53 -11.67 -2.13
CA ASP A 565 28.21 -10.45 -1.40
C ASP A 565 29.46 -9.85 -0.72
N ILE A 566 30.55 -10.61 -0.61
CA ILE A 566 31.82 -10.19 0.02
C ILE A 566 32.35 -8.90 -0.63
N LYS A 567 32.29 -8.79 -1.97
CA LYS A 567 32.77 -7.61 -2.69
C LYS A 567 31.92 -6.36 -2.35
N ASN A 568 30.61 -6.53 -2.25
CA ASN A 568 29.70 -5.43 -1.93
C ASN A 568 29.89 -4.99 -0.47
N PHE A 569 30.01 -5.96 0.44
CA PHE A 569 30.26 -5.68 1.85
C PHE A 569 31.61 -4.99 2.09
N GLY A 570 32.68 -5.49 1.45
CA GLY A 570 34.00 -4.87 1.54
C GLY A 570 34.02 -3.43 1.03
N LYS A 571 33.27 -3.14 -0.04
CA LYS A 571 33.07 -1.76 -0.51
C LYS A 571 32.39 -0.90 0.55
N LEU A 572 31.31 -1.39 1.17
CA LEU A 572 30.61 -0.67 2.23
C LEU A 572 31.53 -0.33 3.41
N LEU A 573 32.37 -1.27 3.85
CA LEU A 573 33.33 -1.00 4.93
C LEU A 573 34.39 0.04 4.53
N ASN A 574 34.92 -0.07 3.31
CA ASN A 574 35.89 0.88 2.78
C ASN A 574 35.28 2.30 2.68
N ASP A 575 34.07 2.44 2.15
CA ASP A 575 33.38 3.73 2.03
C ASP A 575 33.26 4.43 3.40
N ILE A 576 32.93 3.68 4.46
CA ILE A 576 32.91 4.20 5.84
C ILE A 576 34.31 4.61 6.31
N ILE A 577 35.34 3.79 6.08
CA ILE A 577 36.73 4.10 6.45
C ILE A 577 37.23 5.38 5.74
N TYR A 578 36.84 5.58 4.47
CA TYR A 578 37.24 6.74 3.67
C TYR A 578 36.43 8.01 3.94
N GLY A 579 35.53 7.99 4.93
CA GLY A 579 34.90 9.19 5.48
C GLY A 579 33.42 9.37 5.18
N ASP A 580 32.74 8.38 4.59
CA ASP A 580 31.29 8.46 4.42
C ASP A 580 30.58 8.35 5.78
N THR A 581 29.66 9.27 6.05
CA THR A 581 28.96 9.34 7.35
C THR A 581 27.95 8.22 7.53
N TYR A 582 27.39 7.69 6.43
CA TYR A 582 26.34 6.67 6.44
C TYR A 582 26.38 5.79 5.18
N LYS A 583 26.24 4.47 5.36
CA LYS A 583 26.09 3.49 4.28
C LYS A 583 25.10 2.40 4.65
N GLU A 584 24.51 1.81 3.61
CA GLU A 584 23.72 0.59 3.75
C GLU A 584 24.01 -0.41 2.63
N ALA A 585 23.87 -1.70 2.94
CA ALA A 585 23.92 -2.78 1.97
C ALA A 585 23.02 -3.93 2.41
N GLU A 586 22.53 -4.69 1.45
CA GLU A 586 21.85 -5.96 1.67
C GLU A 586 22.82 -7.08 1.32
N ILE A 587 23.06 -7.98 2.28
CA ILE A 587 23.98 -9.10 2.13
C ILE A 587 23.38 -10.34 2.78
N ARG A 588 23.82 -11.51 2.34
CA ARG A 588 23.45 -12.78 2.96
C ARG A 588 24.42 -13.16 4.06
N ILE A 589 23.90 -13.33 5.27
CA ILE A 589 24.67 -13.73 6.46
C ILE A 589 24.26 -15.14 6.85
N LYS A 590 25.27 -15.96 7.14
CA LYS A 590 25.09 -17.36 7.54
C LYS A 590 24.58 -17.47 8.98
N LYS A 591 23.56 -18.29 9.21
CA LYS A 591 23.09 -18.72 10.53
C LYS A 591 23.86 -19.93 11.04
N ASN A 592 23.68 -20.22 12.33
CA ASN A 592 24.17 -21.44 12.97
C ASN A 592 23.63 -22.75 12.33
N THR A 593 22.48 -22.70 11.67
CA THR A 593 21.85 -23.80 10.92
C THR A 593 22.50 -24.07 9.56
N ASN A 594 23.57 -23.34 9.22
CA ASN A 594 24.26 -23.40 7.92
C ASN A 594 23.43 -22.87 6.75
N GLU A 595 22.31 -22.18 7.04
CA GLU A 595 21.46 -21.45 6.09
C GLU A 595 21.93 -20.00 5.98
N TYR A 596 21.84 -19.41 4.79
CA TYR A 596 22.07 -17.99 4.58
C TYR A 596 20.75 -17.23 4.59
N ILE A 597 20.69 -16.13 5.32
CA ILE A 597 19.53 -15.24 5.35
C ILE A 597 19.88 -13.85 4.83
N TRP A 598 18.93 -13.20 4.17
CA TRP A 598 19.11 -11.81 3.76
C TRP A 598 19.08 -10.87 4.97
N CYS A 599 20.13 -10.06 5.09
CA CYS A 599 20.26 -9.05 6.12
C CYS A 599 20.56 -7.68 5.50
N LYS A 600 19.90 -6.65 6.00
CA LYS A 600 20.20 -5.26 5.68
C LYS A 600 21.09 -4.67 6.76
N ILE A 601 22.29 -4.27 6.36
CA ILE A 601 23.27 -3.64 7.24
C ILE A 601 23.21 -2.13 7.01
N ARG A 602 23.11 -1.37 8.10
CA ARG A 602 23.25 0.09 8.09
C ARG A 602 24.37 0.48 9.03
N ILE A 603 25.28 1.33 8.58
CA ILE A 603 26.45 1.78 9.35
C ILE A 603 26.50 3.30 9.35
N THR A 604 26.73 3.88 10.52
CA THR A 604 26.96 5.32 10.70
C THR A 604 28.33 5.53 11.33
N ALA A 605 29.16 6.36 10.70
CA ALA A 605 30.49 6.71 11.17
C ALA A 605 30.45 7.80 12.25
N MET A 606 31.40 7.73 13.19
CA MET A 606 31.65 8.73 14.21
C MET A 606 33.07 9.26 14.08
N PHE A 607 33.17 10.59 14.03
CA PHE A 607 34.40 11.34 13.86
C PHE A 607 34.80 12.01 15.17
N ASP A 608 36.09 12.11 15.41
CA ASP A 608 36.63 12.83 16.56
C ASP A 608 36.68 14.36 16.29
N GLU A 609 37.21 15.12 17.25
CA GLU A 609 37.33 16.59 17.13
C GLU A 609 38.28 17.04 16.00
N ASN A 610 39.17 16.16 15.52
CA ASN A 610 40.09 16.43 14.41
C ASN A 610 39.49 16.05 13.05
N GLY A 611 38.31 15.43 13.03
CA GLY A 611 37.65 14.94 11.82
C GLY A 611 38.09 13.53 11.42
N ASP A 612 38.87 12.84 12.25
CA ASP A 612 39.30 11.46 12.00
C ASP A 612 38.24 10.48 12.50
N ILE A 613 37.99 9.42 11.72
CA ILE A 613 37.02 8.40 12.09
C ILE A 613 37.61 7.51 13.21
N PHE A 614 36.89 7.37 14.33
CA PHE A 614 37.36 6.56 15.46
C PHE A 614 36.42 5.41 15.81
N LYS A 615 35.16 5.47 15.38
CA LYS A 615 34.13 4.48 15.69
C LYS A 615 33.04 4.46 14.61
N ALA A 616 32.38 3.33 14.41
CA ALA A 616 31.15 3.25 13.65
C ALA A 616 30.10 2.44 14.43
N ILE A 617 28.83 2.83 14.32
CA ILE A 617 27.70 2.10 14.93
C ILE A 617 26.81 1.61 13.79
N GLY A 618 26.42 0.35 13.84
CA GLY A 618 25.54 -0.23 12.84
C GLY A 618 24.46 -1.13 13.39
N ILE A 619 23.49 -1.41 12.54
CA ILE A 619 22.37 -2.32 12.80
C ILE A 619 22.27 -3.31 11.64
N ILE A 620 21.97 -4.56 11.98
CA ILE A 620 21.75 -5.67 11.07
C ILE A 620 20.30 -6.09 11.24
N ILE A 621 19.51 -5.82 10.21
CA ILE A 621 18.07 -6.08 10.14
C ILE A 621 17.86 -7.32 9.31
N ASP A 622 17.08 -8.28 9.79
CA ASP A 622 16.70 -9.46 9.01
C ASP A 622 15.55 -9.11 8.07
N ILE A 623 15.79 -9.28 6.77
CA ILE A 623 14.84 -8.96 5.70
C ILE A 623 14.53 -10.22 4.88
N ASP A 624 14.81 -11.40 5.41
CA ASP A 624 14.72 -12.66 4.67
C ASP A 624 13.27 -13.08 4.41
N GLU A 625 12.36 -12.82 5.35
CA GLU A 625 10.92 -12.98 5.16
C GLU A 625 10.38 -12.01 4.10
N GLU A 626 10.75 -10.73 4.19
CA GLU A 626 10.38 -9.69 3.21
C GLU A 626 10.88 -10.05 1.80
N LYS A 627 12.13 -10.50 1.66
CA LYS A 627 12.71 -10.95 0.39
C LYS A 627 11.95 -12.15 -0.17
N ARG A 628 11.69 -13.19 0.64
CA ARG A 628 10.94 -14.37 0.20
C ARG A 628 9.50 -14.05 -0.18
N GLU A 629 8.86 -13.11 0.52
CA GLU A 629 7.51 -12.66 0.16
C GLU A 629 7.53 -11.88 -1.15
N ASN A 630 8.46 -10.95 -1.33
CA ASN A 630 8.64 -10.22 -2.58
C ASN A 630 8.95 -11.15 -3.77
N GLU A 631 9.79 -12.17 -3.58
CA GLU A 631 10.06 -13.19 -4.60
C GLU A 631 8.81 -14.00 -4.95
N LYS A 632 8.00 -14.39 -3.96
CA LYS A 632 6.70 -15.07 -4.20
C LYS A 632 5.72 -14.18 -4.94
N LEU A 633 5.65 -12.89 -4.60
CA LEU A 633 4.81 -11.92 -5.28
C LEU A 633 5.25 -11.71 -6.72
N LEU A 634 6.56 -11.58 -6.96
CA LEU A 634 7.15 -11.47 -8.28
C LEU A 634 6.85 -12.72 -9.12
N PHE A 635 7.05 -13.92 -8.53
CA PHE A 635 6.73 -15.19 -9.17
C PHE A 635 5.25 -15.25 -9.58
N LYS A 636 4.32 -14.87 -8.70
CA LYS A 636 2.89 -14.81 -9.02
C LYS A 636 2.54 -13.77 -10.08
N ALA A 637 3.20 -12.62 -10.07
CA ALA A 637 2.95 -11.54 -11.03
C ALA A 637 3.50 -11.84 -12.43
N GLN A 638 4.55 -12.66 -12.53
CA GLN A 638 5.23 -12.97 -13.78
C GLN A 638 4.74 -14.26 -14.46
N ARG A 639 4.03 -15.12 -13.73
CA ARG A 639 3.59 -16.43 -14.21
C ARG A 639 2.09 -16.47 -14.51
N ASP A 640 1.69 -17.35 -15.44
CA ASP A 640 0.30 -17.72 -15.67
C ASP A 640 -0.20 -18.59 -14.52
N SER A 641 -1.36 -18.28 -13.97
CA SER A 641 -1.87 -18.90 -12.73
C SER A 641 -2.22 -20.36 -12.88
N LEU A 642 -2.53 -20.81 -14.10
CA LEU A 642 -2.87 -22.21 -14.38
C LEU A 642 -1.63 -23.05 -14.68
N THR A 643 -0.78 -22.57 -15.58
CA THR A 643 0.32 -23.37 -16.15
C THR A 643 1.67 -23.17 -15.46
N SER A 644 1.82 -22.14 -14.62
CA SER A 644 3.10 -21.72 -14.03
C SER A 644 4.19 -21.32 -15.03
N LEU A 645 3.88 -21.27 -16.34
CA LEU A 645 4.76 -20.68 -17.36
C LEU A 645 4.75 -19.15 -17.27
N TYR A 646 5.66 -18.45 -17.94
CA TYR A 646 5.61 -16.99 -17.97
C TYR A 646 4.31 -16.50 -18.61
N ASN A 647 3.72 -15.43 -18.07
CA ASN A 647 2.56 -14.81 -18.69
C ASN A 647 2.97 -13.92 -19.87
N LYS A 648 1.98 -13.52 -20.69
CA LYS A 648 2.16 -12.68 -21.88
C LYS A 648 3.07 -11.48 -21.67
N GLY A 649 2.80 -10.68 -20.63
CA GLY A 649 3.57 -9.45 -20.36
C GLY A 649 5.03 -9.74 -20.04
N THR A 650 5.28 -10.81 -19.29
CA THR A 650 6.65 -11.21 -18.91
C THR A 650 7.42 -11.76 -20.10
N VAL A 651 6.81 -12.64 -20.91
CA VAL A 651 7.43 -13.17 -22.13
C VAL A 651 7.84 -12.05 -23.07
N GLN A 652 6.91 -11.12 -23.34
CA GLN A 652 7.18 -9.97 -24.20
C GLN A 652 8.37 -9.16 -23.71
N ASN A 653 8.37 -8.78 -22.42
CA ASN A 653 9.46 -7.99 -21.84
C ASN A 653 10.81 -8.71 -21.91
N MET A 654 10.86 -10.01 -21.60
CA MET A 654 12.11 -10.78 -21.62
C MET A 654 12.67 -10.93 -23.04
N ILE A 655 11.81 -11.09 -24.05
CA ILE A 655 12.24 -11.17 -25.45
C ILE A 655 12.69 -9.80 -25.95
N GLU A 656 11.95 -8.74 -25.64
CA GLU A 656 12.35 -7.36 -25.97
C GLU A 656 13.69 -6.99 -25.32
N GLU A 657 13.92 -7.39 -24.07
CA GLU A 657 15.20 -7.19 -23.39
C GLU A 657 16.34 -7.98 -24.04
N TYR A 658 16.10 -9.23 -24.43
CA TYR A 658 17.08 -10.03 -25.17
C TYR A 658 17.45 -9.36 -26.50
N VAL A 659 16.45 -9.00 -27.30
CA VAL A 659 16.66 -8.34 -28.60
C VAL A 659 17.37 -6.99 -28.45
N LYS A 660 17.05 -6.22 -27.42
CA LYS A 660 17.69 -4.92 -27.14
C LYS A 660 19.17 -5.05 -26.76
N ASN A 661 19.53 -6.13 -26.05
CA ASN A 661 20.90 -6.38 -25.57
C ASN A 661 21.71 -7.31 -26.49
N ALA A 662 21.09 -7.85 -27.53
CA ALA A 662 21.70 -8.76 -28.49
C ALA A 662 22.81 -8.07 -29.29
N LYS A 663 23.89 -8.80 -29.55
CA LYS A 663 24.98 -8.40 -30.45
C LYS A 663 24.68 -8.86 -31.87
N ASP A 664 25.44 -8.35 -32.86
CA ASP A 664 25.23 -8.67 -34.28
C ASP A 664 25.30 -10.18 -34.60
N ASP A 665 26.04 -10.97 -33.81
CA ASP A 665 26.17 -12.43 -33.96
C ASP A 665 25.10 -13.23 -33.18
N ASP A 666 24.27 -12.58 -32.36
CA ASP A 666 23.25 -13.26 -31.56
C ASP A 666 22.03 -13.57 -32.43
N SER A 667 21.62 -14.84 -32.41
CA SER A 667 20.48 -15.35 -33.16
C SER A 667 19.47 -16.00 -32.21
N GLY A 668 18.19 -15.91 -32.54
CA GLY A 668 17.12 -16.50 -31.74
C GLY A 668 16.00 -17.04 -32.61
N ALA A 669 15.02 -17.71 -32.00
CA ALA A 669 13.80 -18.06 -32.71
C ALA A 669 12.58 -18.06 -31.78
N LEU A 670 11.51 -17.46 -32.27
CA LEU A 670 10.20 -17.44 -31.65
C LEU A 670 9.35 -18.55 -32.24
N PHE A 671 8.85 -19.42 -31.38
CA PHE A 671 7.84 -20.41 -31.67
C PHE A 671 6.52 -19.90 -31.13
N VAL A 672 5.50 -19.83 -31.98
CA VAL A 672 4.10 -19.68 -31.58
C VAL A 672 3.46 -21.05 -31.74
N VAL A 673 2.80 -21.51 -30.69
CA VAL A 673 2.19 -22.85 -30.62
C VAL A 673 0.72 -22.69 -30.28
N ASP A 674 -0.13 -23.23 -31.14
CA ASP A 674 -1.57 -23.25 -30.97
C ASP A 674 -2.04 -24.72 -30.86
N LEU A 675 -2.82 -25.04 -29.82
CA LEU A 675 -3.30 -26.40 -29.62
C LEU A 675 -4.47 -26.71 -30.54
N ASP A 676 -4.29 -27.72 -31.38
CA ASP A 676 -5.28 -28.12 -32.34
C ASP A 676 -6.54 -28.67 -31.66
N ASN A 677 -7.70 -28.10 -32.01
CA ASN A 677 -9.02 -28.53 -31.53
C ASN A 677 -9.20 -28.46 -30.00
N PHE A 678 -8.44 -27.62 -29.29
CA PHE A 678 -8.57 -27.50 -27.83
C PHE A 678 -9.97 -27.07 -27.38
N LYS A 679 -10.65 -26.21 -28.15
CA LYS A 679 -12.06 -25.87 -27.91
C LYS A 679 -12.95 -27.12 -27.84
N ALA A 680 -12.73 -28.12 -28.69
CA ALA A 680 -13.49 -29.37 -28.65
C ALA A 680 -13.21 -30.20 -27.39
N VAL A 681 -12.01 -30.09 -26.79
CA VAL A 681 -11.71 -30.71 -25.49
C VAL A 681 -12.55 -30.06 -24.40
N ASN A 682 -12.59 -28.72 -24.35
CA ASN A 682 -13.43 -27.99 -23.39
C ASN A 682 -14.92 -28.28 -23.58
N ASP A 683 -15.40 -28.28 -24.82
CA ASP A 683 -16.82 -28.46 -25.13
C ASP A 683 -17.29 -29.89 -24.80
N ASN A 684 -16.45 -30.91 -25.01
CA ASN A 684 -16.82 -32.32 -24.79
C ASN A 684 -16.55 -32.81 -23.37
N LEU A 685 -15.50 -32.32 -22.70
CA LEU A 685 -14.99 -32.87 -21.44
C LEU A 685 -15.02 -31.85 -20.29
N GLY A 686 -15.36 -30.59 -20.57
CA GLY A 686 -15.46 -29.50 -19.60
C GLY A 686 -14.14 -28.77 -19.35
N HIS A 687 -14.22 -27.56 -18.78
CA HIS A 687 -13.06 -26.69 -18.55
C HIS A 687 -11.98 -27.31 -17.64
N LEU A 688 -12.35 -28.13 -16.65
CA LEU A 688 -11.36 -28.81 -15.80
C LEU A 688 -10.48 -29.80 -16.58
N ALA A 689 -11.04 -30.43 -17.62
CA ALA A 689 -10.27 -31.31 -18.50
C ALA A 689 -9.33 -30.48 -19.40
N GLY A 690 -9.80 -29.34 -19.90
CA GLY A 690 -8.93 -28.39 -20.62
C GLY A 690 -7.80 -27.86 -19.75
N ASP A 691 -8.07 -27.52 -18.49
CA ASP A 691 -7.07 -27.06 -17.53
C ASP A 691 -5.98 -28.10 -17.28
N PHE A 692 -6.37 -29.37 -17.16
CA PHE A 692 -5.44 -30.49 -17.05
C PHE A 692 -4.55 -30.60 -18.30
N VAL A 693 -5.15 -30.55 -19.50
CA VAL A 693 -4.41 -30.60 -20.78
C VAL A 693 -3.41 -29.45 -20.89
N LEU A 694 -3.81 -28.22 -20.56
CA LEU A 694 -2.93 -27.06 -20.59
C LEU A 694 -1.76 -27.22 -19.61
N THR A 695 -2.03 -27.74 -18.41
CA THR A 695 -0.99 -27.97 -17.40
C THR A 695 0.00 -29.05 -17.83
N ASP A 696 -0.48 -30.16 -18.38
CA ASP A 696 0.35 -31.28 -18.86
C ASP A 696 1.27 -30.86 -20.04
N ILE A 697 0.71 -30.13 -21.00
CA ILE A 697 1.47 -29.58 -22.13
C ILE A 697 2.52 -28.58 -21.65
N SER A 698 2.22 -27.81 -20.61
CA SER A 698 3.15 -26.84 -20.04
C SER A 698 4.35 -27.51 -19.36
N LEU A 699 4.13 -28.66 -18.71
CA LEU A 699 5.21 -29.50 -18.18
C LEU A 699 6.09 -30.03 -19.31
N MET A 700 5.48 -30.54 -20.38
CA MET A 700 6.20 -31.01 -21.58
C MET A 700 7.07 -29.89 -22.19
N PHE A 701 6.56 -28.66 -22.33
CA PHE A 701 7.37 -27.55 -22.81
C PHE A 701 8.57 -27.28 -21.89
N SER A 702 8.36 -27.30 -20.57
CA SER A 702 9.42 -27.08 -19.59
C SER A 702 10.50 -28.17 -19.60
N GLU A 703 10.15 -29.41 -19.98
CA GLU A 703 11.11 -30.50 -20.12
C GLU A 703 11.95 -30.39 -21.40
N ILE A 704 11.32 -29.99 -22.52
CA ILE A 704 11.98 -29.85 -23.83
C ILE A 704 12.88 -28.60 -23.86
N PHE A 705 12.44 -27.51 -23.23
CA PHE A 705 13.07 -26.20 -23.28
C PHE A 705 13.64 -25.83 -21.90
N LYS A 706 14.96 -25.99 -21.76
CA LYS A 706 15.73 -25.69 -20.53
C LYS A 706 16.34 -24.27 -20.58
N GLU A 707 17.17 -23.93 -19.58
CA GLU A 707 17.65 -22.59 -19.16
C GLU A 707 17.87 -21.52 -20.24
N ASP A 708 18.22 -21.88 -21.48
CA ASP A 708 18.43 -20.96 -22.60
C ASP A 708 17.14 -20.58 -23.38
N SER A 709 15.98 -20.70 -22.74
CA SER A 709 14.69 -20.46 -23.40
C SER A 709 13.70 -19.68 -22.52
N ILE A 710 12.79 -18.96 -23.16
CA ILE A 710 11.68 -18.27 -22.52
C ILE A 710 10.41 -19.00 -22.95
N VAL A 711 9.68 -19.58 -22.01
CA VAL A 711 8.45 -20.33 -22.27
C VAL A 711 7.30 -19.65 -21.55
N GLY A 712 6.23 -19.35 -22.28
CA GLY A 712 5.04 -18.73 -21.68
C GLY A 712 3.74 -19.00 -22.42
N ARG A 713 2.64 -18.67 -21.74
CA ARG A 713 1.28 -18.77 -22.24
C ARG A 713 0.73 -17.38 -22.49
N ILE A 714 0.21 -17.14 -23.70
CA ILE A 714 -0.26 -15.81 -24.12
C ILE A 714 -1.76 -15.63 -23.86
N GLY A 715 -2.53 -16.72 -23.92
CA GLY A 715 -3.95 -16.76 -23.59
C GLY A 715 -4.60 -18.01 -24.17
N GLY A 716 -5.71 -18.48 -23.57
CA GLY A 716 -6.43 -19.65 -24.08
C GLY A 716 -5.53 -20.87 -24.26
N ASP A 717 -5.41 -21.34 -25.48
CA ASP A 717 -4.60 -22.47 -25.97
C ASP A 717 -3.30 -22.05 -26.69
N GLU A 718 -2.94 -20.77 -26.63
CA GLU A 718 -1.76 -20.24 -27.31
C GLU A 718 -0.55 -20.12 -26.37
N PHE A 719 0.57 -20.68 -26.82
CA PHE A 719 1.85 -20.66 -26.14
C PHE A 719 2.94 -20.06 -27.01
N VAL A 720 3.94 -19.47 -26.35
CA VAL A 720 5.11 -18.90 -27.00
C VAL A 720 6.37 -19.42 -26.34
N ILE A 721 7.32 -19.82 -27.18
CA ILE A 721 8.65 -20.27 -26.76
C ILE A 721 9.68 -19.46 -27.54
N PHE A 722 10.62 -18.82 -26.86
CA PHE A 722 11.74 -18.15 -27.49
C PHE A 722 13.04 -18.84 -27.13
N LEU A 723 13.73 -19.37 -28.14
CA LEU A 723 15.07 -19.94 -28.01
C LEU A 723 16.11 -18.84 -28.19
N LYS A 724 17.03 -18.73 -27.23
CA LYS A 724 18.16 -17.80 -27.28
C LYS A 724 19.38 -18.47 -27.93
N ASN A 725 20.21 -17.67 -28.59
CA ASN A 725 21.56 -18.01 -29.06
C ASN A 725 21.61 -19.29 -29.91
N ILE A 726 20.87 -19.32 -31.02
CA ILE A 726 20.76 -20.50 -31.88
C ILE A 726 22.03 -20.68 -32.72
N THR A 727 22.74 -21.79 -32.50
CA THR A 727 24.02 -22.06 -33.17
C THR A 727 23.89 -22.63 -34.57
N SER A 728 22.77 -23.29 -34.91
CA SER A 728 22.49 -23.82 -36.24
C SER A 728 20.99 -24.01 -36.50
N GLU A 729 20.59 -23.96 -37.78
CA GLU A 729 19.22 -24.26 -38.20
C GLU A 729 18.82 -25.71 -37.92
N GLU A 730 19.77 -26.65 -37.93
CA GLU A 730 19.54 -28.04 -37.53
C GLU A 730 19.09 -28.14 -36.06
N SER A 731 19.70 -27.35 -35.15
CA SER A 731 19.30 -27.33 -33.73
C SER A 731 17.88 -26.78 -33.53
N LEU A 732 17.49 -25.78 -34.32
CA LEU A 732 16.13 -25.24 -34.34
C LEU A 732 15.12 -26.32 -34.78
N ILE A 733 15.42 -27.03 -35.87
CA ILE A 733 14.58 -28.10 -36.41
C ILE A 733 14.48 -29.28 -35.43
N GLU A 734 15.56 -29.63 -34.73
CA GLU A 734 15.53 -30.65 -33.67
C GLU A 734 14.56 -30.27 -32.55
N LYS A 735 14.55 -29.01 -32.10
CA LYS A 735 13.59 -28.53 -31.10
C LYS A 735 12.15 -28.56 -31.61
N ALA A 736 11.91 -28.15 -32.85
CA ALA A 736 10.59 -28.26 -33.46
C ALA A 736 10.11 -29.72 -33.54
N LYS A 737 10.98 -30.66 -33.93
CA LYS A 737 10.68 -32.10 -33.94
C LYS A 737 10.45 -32.66 -32.55
N ALA A 738 11.21 -32.22 -31.54
CA ALA A 738 11.01 -32.63 -30.15
C ALA A 738 9.63 -32.20 -29.64
N LEU A 739 9.20 -30.97 -29.93
CA LEU A 739 7.83 -30.50 -29.66
C LEU A 739 6.78 -31.40 -30.33
N MET A 740 6.93 -31.66 -31.63
CA MET A 740 6.00 -32.50 -32.38
C MET A 740 5.92 -33.93 -31.82
N ASN A 741 7.05 -34.49 -31.38
CA ASN A 741 7.09 -35.80 -30.75
C ASN A 741 6.47 -35.78 -29.35
N GLY A 742 6.69 -34.72 -28.57
CA GLY A 742 6.07 -34.51 -27.27
C GLY A 742 4.54 -34.56 -27.35
N PHE A 743 3.95 -33.83 -28.29
CA PHE A 743 2.50 -33.91 -28.57
C PHE A 743 2.02 -35.31 -28.95
N ARG A 744 2.87 -36.12 -29.60
CA ARG A 744 2.52 -37.50 -29.99
C ARG A 744 2.72 -38.50 -28.85
N SER A 745 3.58 -38.21 -27.88
CA SER A 745 3.93 -39.09 -26.77
C SER A 745 3.16 -38.80 -25.49
N ASN A 746 2.72 -37.55 -25.27
CA ASN A 746 1.77 -37.20 -24.22
C ASN A 746 0.40 -37.77 -24.62
N ASN A 747 0.23 -39.07 -24.47
CA ASN A 747 -1.07 -39.67 -24.31
C ASN A 747 -1.54 -39.22 -22.92
N THR A 748 -2.22 -38.08 -22.86
CA THR A 748 -3.10 -37.72 -21.74
C THR A 748 -3.82 -38.99 -21.30
N ASP A 749 -3.71 -39.33 -20.01
CA ASP A 749 -4.16 -40.58 -19.39
C ASP A 749 -5.37 -41.24 -20.07
N GLU A 750 -5.50 -42.57 -19.97
CA GLU A 750 -6.65 -43.40 -20.45
C GLU A 750 -8.05 -42.79 -20.18
N VAL A 751 -8.14 -41.81 -19.27
CA VAL A 751 -9.30 -41.01 -18.90
C VAL A 751 -9.79 -40.03 -19.99
N LEU A 752 -8.93 -39.47 -20.85
CA LEU A 752 -9.32 -38.35 -21.75
C LEU A 752 -9.74 -38.78 -23.17
N SER A 753 -9.41 -39.99 -23.62
CA SER A 753 -9.83 -40.61 -24.92
C SER A 753 -9.60 -39.81 -26.22
N GLN A 754 -9.15 -38.56 -26.17
CA GLN A 754 -8.86 -37.68 -27.31
C GLN A 754 -7.36 -37.37 -27.40
N LYS A 755 -6.81 -37.41 -28.62
CA LYS A 755 -5.42 -37.01 -28.89
C LYS A 755 -5.35 -35.51 -29.12
N VAL A 756 -4.51 -34.82 -28.35
CA VAL A 756 -4.22 -33.39 -28.52
C VAL A 756 -2.96 -33.23 -29.37
N SER A 757 -2.96 -32.30 -30.32
CA SER A 757 -1.79 -31.94 -31.13
C SER A 757 -1.59 -30.43 -31.15
N GLY A 758 -0.47 -29.97 -31.70
CA GLY A 758 -0.19 -28.54 -31.85
C GLY A 758 0.19 -28.16 -33.27
N SER A 759 -0.23 -26.98 -33.70
CA SER A 759 0.25 -26.29 -34.89
C SER A 759 1.29 -25.24 -34.48
N ILE A 760 2.49 -25.32 -35.05
CA ILE A 760 3.65 -24.53 -34.61
C ILE A 760 4.13 -23.62 -35.75
N GLY A 761 4.27 -22.33 -35.47
CA GLY A 761 4.87 -21.36 -36.37
C GLY A 761 6.18 -20.81 -35.80
N ILE A 762 7.22 -20.71 -36.63
CA ILE A 762 8.57 -20.34 -36.18
C ILE A 762 9.07 -19.11 -36.94
N ALA A 763 9.50 -18.08 -36.22
CA ALA A 763 10.19 -16.90 -36.77
C ALA A 763 11.60 -16.76 -36.20
N LYS A 764 12.60 -16.56 -37.06
CA LYS A 764 14.01 -16.44 -36.69
C LYS A 764 14.36 -14.98 -36.41
N TYR A 765 15.10 -14.71 -35.34
CA TYR A 765 15.72 -13.42 -35.06
C TYR A 765 17.19 -13.47 -35.51
N PRO A 766 17.72 -12.43 -36.18
CA PRO A 766 17.02 -11.22 -36.64
C PRO A 766 16.32 -11.35 -38.01
N GLU A 767 16.45 -12.50 -38.69
CA GLU A 767 16.03 -12.71 -40.10
C GLU A 767 14.56 -12.35 -40.40
N HIS A 768 13.63 -12.69 -39.50
CA HIS A 768 12.19 -12.52 -39.67
C HIS A 768 11.62 -11.40 -38.78
N GLY A 769 12.46 -10.59 -38.13
CA GLY A 769 12.00 -9.46 -37.30
C GLY A 769 12.99 -9.05 -36.22
N ASN A 770 12.96 -7.78 -35.83
CA ASN A 770 13.86 -7.16 -34.83
C ASN A 770 13.09 -6.68 -33.58
N SER A 771 11.87 -7.15 -33.38
CA SER A 771 11.09 -6.89 -32.18
C SER A 771 10.18 -8.09 -31.88
N PHE A 772 9.73 -8.21 -30.63
CA PHE A 772 8.77 -9.24 -30.25
C PHE A 772 7.52 -9.21 -31.16
N LYS A 773 7.00 -8.01 -31.46
CA LYS A 773 5.80 -7.84 -32.29
C LYS A 773 6.00 -8.36 -33.71
N GLU A 774 7.13 -8.04 -34.36
CA GLU A 774 7.43 -8.50 -35.73
C GLU A 774 7.61 -10.03 -35.77
N LEU A 775 8.40 -10.57 -34.85
CA LEU A 775 8.62 -12.00 -34.73
C LEU A 775 7.30 -12.75 -34.46
N PHE A 776 6.44 -12.21 -33.59
CA PHE A 776 5.15 -12.81 -33.26
C PHE A 776 4.21 -12.82 -34.46
N ILE A 777 4.07 -11.69 -35.19
CA ILE A 777 3.24 -11.62 -36.40
C ILE A 777 3.69 -12.62 -37.46
N ASN A 778 5.01 -12.75 -37.67
CA ASN A 778 5.54 -13.65 -38.70
C ASN A 778 5.47 -15.12 -38.27
N ALA A 779 5.69 -15.42 -37.00
CA ALA A 779 5.47 -16.76 -36.45
C ALA A 779 3.99 -17.16 -36.50
N ASP A 780 3.06 -16.25 -36.20
CA ASP A 780 1.62 -16.49 -36.27
C ASP A 780 1.13 -16.80 -37.71
N LYS A 781 1.65 -16.07 -38.71
CA LYS A 781 1.43 -16.43 -40.12
C LYS A 781 1.92 -17.85 -40.43
N ALA A 782 3.05 -18.27 -39.85
CA ALA A 782 3.56 -19.62 -40.02
C ALA A 782 2.69 -20.67 -39.30
N VAL A 783 2.04 -20.34 -38.17
CA VAL A 783 1.02 -21.20 -37.52
C VAL A 783 -0.14 -21.43 -38.48
N TYR A 784 -0.65 -20.38 -39.13
CA TYR A 784 -1.72 -20.50 -40.12
C TYR A 784 -1.33 -21.44 -41.28
N LEU A 785 -0.10 -21.33 -41.78
CA LEU A 785 0.45 -22.25 -42.79
C LEU A 785 0.51 -23.70 -42.28
N ALA A 786 0.95 -23.92 -41.04
CA ALA A 786 0.95 -25.24 -40.42
C ALA A 786 -0.46 -25.84 -40.31
N LYS A 787 -1.46 -25.04 -39.91
CA LYS A 787 -2.88 -25.44 -39.87
C LYS A 787 -3.39 -25.81 -41.27
N SER A 788 -3.06 -25.03 -42.30
CA SER A 788 -3.46 -25.29 -43.69
C SER A 788 -2.86 -26.58 -44.27
N LYS A 789 -1.68 -26.99 -43.78
CA LYS A 789 -1.01 -28.25 -44.16
C LYS A 789 -1.55 -29.49 -43.43
N GLY A 790 -2.66 -29.35 -42.71
CA GLY A 790 -3.35 -30.47 -42.06
C GLY A 790 -3.20 -30.56 -40.55
N LYS A 791 -2.77 -29.47 -39.87
CA LYS A 791 -2.52 -29.41 -38.41
C LYS A 791 -1.40 -30.37 -37.97
N ASN A 792 -1.13 -30.47 -36.65
CA ASN A 792 -0.11 -31.38 -36.09
C ASN A 792 1.23 -31.30 -36.85
N ASN A 793 1.70 -30.09 -37.10
CA ASN A 793 2.90 -29.82 -37.87
C ASN A 793 3.53 -28.49 -37.46
N TYR A 794 4.77 -28.25 -37.90
CA TYR A 794 5.43 -26.96 -37.77
C TYR A 794 5.71 -26.34 -39.14
N CYS A 795 5.78 -25.02 -39.18
CA CYS A 795 6.27 -24.25 -40.33
C CYS A 795 7.23 -23.16 -39.85
N ILE A 796 8.34 -23.02 -40.56
CA ILE A 796 9.22 -21.85 -40.43
C ILE A 796 8.68 -20.79 -41.38
N PHE A 797 8.59 -19.54 -40.92
CA PHE A 797 8.20 -18.41 -41.75
C PHE A 797 9.20 -18.24 -42.90
N GLU A 798 8.71 -18.01 -44.11
CA GLU A 798 9.51 -17.69 -45.29
C GLU A 798 8.92 -16.40 -45.91
N GLU A 799 9.76 -15.42 -46.21
CA GLU A 799 9.34 -14.24 -46.98
C GLU A 799 9.16 -14.66 -48.45
N ASN A 800 7.92 -14.70 -48.93
CA ASN A 800 7.61 -14.88 -50.35
C ASN A 800 7.92 -13.63 -51.16
#